data_AF-A0A565BZE7-F1
#
_entry.id   AF-A0A565BZE7-F1
#
_cell.length_a   1.000
_cell.length_b   1.000
_cell.length_c   1.000
_cell.angle_alpha   90.00
_cell.angle_beta   90.00
_cell.angle_gamma   90.00
#
_symmetry.space_group_name_H-M   'P 1'
#
loop_
_entity.id
_entity.type
_entity.pdbx_description
1 polymer ?
#
loop_
_entity_poly.entity_id
_entity_poly.type
_entity_poly.pdbx_seq_one_letter_code
_entity_poly.pdbx_strand_id
1 'polypeptide(L)'
;MGETNHKDQKPLSYDKSNKPFSSSSSPCSFTAIIVLLIFLSYFLYSFSFISFLNPYSPSRIPNSFLVPVIRLGSGPKPEEKTELKHIVFGIAASSDLWKHRREYVKTWWKPNGEMNGAVWLDKHVNDTVSSPSSALPQIRISSDTSIFKYRYRNGHRSAIRITRIVSETVRMLNGTESEKNVRWVVMGDDDTVFFPENLVRVLRKYDHKQFYYIGAPSESHLQNLHQFSYGMAYGGGGFAISYPLAKVLEKMQDRCIERYSDLYGSDDRIHACMAELGVPLTREVGFHQFDVYGNLLGLLSVHPQVPIVSIHHLDVVEPIFPKTDRVKAIKRLMIPAKLDSASLVQQSICYDKNRQWTMSVSWGYTVHITRTYMPARMMIVPTRTFNDWHKRRDFTNLAFNTRPITYTDCQRPRVFFMSRVLNDSSNPDMTVTEYLRHNEWNPKCDWGIADPSDINRIFVYKKPNPDRWNKAPRRDCCRLVPTTKKGIMVINVAACANDEIYLVNCGSDVDSTVDNRRFVADATTSNVKFFTSEGSIALQGEDLAPPNVPQIYKTARIFARQAKYEFNVGEKGTHMVRLHFNRLNSSKIDLNDAEFHVTVNGHVVLRNFRGDDNDSRVREFLIWVDVREVVIRFVPSKDSKFAFVNAIEVISAPKDLIADVATSVSHDGTGKFNGLAKQAMEVMYRINVGGRKVTPFNDTLWRTWLPDDEFLETGDGSEKTYFTGRIKYRPGGASREVGPDNVYNTARVVKRSSGLVKMSWDFPVSTGYEYLIRMHFCDIASKSLNTLYFNIYINGNLAYQDFDISYSADNVLASPYYIDFVVDATADTNPSGSSITVSVGPSNKTSVDGNGIDAILNGAEIMKMNNSMGSLDGYVSADMILSSCPNRRNLSIFIAMMAFMCIFMSFYVVAQRKKKVREDYGWTKLSMDVREDNPKSGNQFAAIKP
;
A
#
# COMPACT_ATOMS: atom_id res chain seq x y z
N MET A 1 -11.30 74.99 -14.10
CA MET A 1 -11.61 74.98 -15.54
C MET A 1 -12.26 73.66 -15.87
N GLY A 2 -13.53 73.55 -16.27
CA GLY A 2 -14.65 74.52 -16.30
C GLY A 2 -15.89 73.73 -16.77
N GLU A 3 -16.84 73.44 -15.87
CA GLU A 3 -18.13 74.14 -15.73
C GLU A 3 -19.07 74.09 -16.94
N THR A 4 -20.14 73.27 -16.85
CA THR A 4 -21.57 73.66 -16.93
C THR A 4 -22.43 72.37 -16.73
N ASN A 5 -23.34 72.29 -15.75
CA ASN A 5 -24.78 72.68 -15.77
C ASN A 5 -25.60 71.90 -16.83
N HIS A 6 -26.81 71.34 -16.60
CA HIS A 6 -27.83 71.42 -15.52
C HIS A 6 -28.88 70.27 -15.77
N LYS A 7 -29.92 69.90 -15.00
CA LYS A 7 -30.51 70.29 -13.67
C LYS A 7 -31.42 69.12 -13.14
N ASP A 8 -32.09 69.30 -12.00
CA ASP A 8 -33.00 68.33 -11.32
C ASP A 8 -34.37 68.11 -11.99
N GLN A 9 -34.98 66.92 -11.79
CA GLN A 9 -36.37 66.78 -11.29
C GLN A 9 -36.81 65.34 -10.90
N LYS A 10 -37.52 65.24 -9.77
CA LYS A 10 -38.56 64.22 -9.40
C LYS A 10 -39.95 64.83 -9.73
N PRO A 11 -41.13 64.16 -9.67
CA PRO A 11 -41.47 62.92 -8.94
C PRO A 11 -42.45 61.96 -9.71
N LEU A 12 -43.23 61.16 -8.94
CA LEU A 12 -44.41 60.34 -9.27
C LEU A 12 -44.26 58.93 -9.90
N SER A 13 -44.43 57.94 -9.02
CA SER A 13 -45.41 56.85 -9.09
C SER A 13 -46.29 56.72 -10.36
N TYR A 14 -46.31 55.51 -10.93
CA TYR A 14 -47.55 54.90 -11.39
C TYR A 14 -47.54 53.40 -11.10
N ASP A 15 -48.61 52.87 -10.51
CA ASP A 15 -48.78 51.44 -10.23
C ASP A 15 -49.30 50.71 -11.47
N LYS A 16 -48.73 49.55 -11.79
CA LYS A 16 -49.30 48.61 -12.75
C LYS A 16 -48.82 47.18 -12.52
N SER A 17 -49.69 46.42 -11.89
CA SER A 17 -49.62 44.96 -11.80
C SER A 17 -49.45 44.29 -13.17
N ASN A 18 -48.50 43.37 -13.28
CA ASN A 18 -48.52 42.30 -14.27
C ASN A 18 -47.72 41.09 -13.77
N LYS A 19 -48.43 40.05 -13.35
CA LYS A 19 -47.84 38.74 -13.01
C LYS A 19 -47.54 37.99 -14.32
N PRO A 20 -46.33 37.47 -14.54
CA PRO A 20 -46.10 36.41 -15.53
C PRO A 20 -46.89 35.14 -15.14
N PHE A 21 -47.39 34.42 -16.14
CA PHE A 21 -48.26 33.25 -15.97
C PHE A 21 -47.61 32.11 -15.16
N SER A 22 -48.31 31.62 -14.14
CA SER A 22 -47.97 30.37 -13.44
C SER A 22 -48.77 29.19 -13.99
N SER A 23 -48.46 28.70 -15.20
CA SER A 23 -49.06 27.47 -15.72
C SER A 23 -48.27 26.76 -16.84
N SER A 24 -47.59 25.68 -16.48
CA SER A 24 -47.54 24.47 -17.32
C SER A 24 -47.54 23.25 -16.39
N SER A 25 -48.70 22.64 -16.20
CA SER A 25 -48.85 21.38 -15.47
C SER A 25 -48.09 20.25 -16.17
N SER A 26 -47.58 19.28 -15.40
CA SER A 26 -46.79 18.19 -15.96
C SER A 26 -47.64 17.24 -16.83
N PRO A 27 -47.08 16.66 -17.91
CA PRO A 27 -47.84 15.79 -18.84
C PRO A 27 -48.48 14.55 -18.19
N CYS A 28 -47.99 14.13 -17.01
CA CYS A 28 -48.46 12.95 -16.29
C CYS A 28 -49.92 13.02 -15.81
N SER A 29 -50.52 14.22 -15.68
CA SER A 29 -51.87 14.35 -15.11
C SER A 29 -53.00 13.93 -16.06
N PHE A 30 -52.80 13.99 -17.38
CA PHE A 30 -53.88 13.74 -18.35
C PHE A 30 -53.93 12.27 -18.80
N THR A 31 -52.76 11.65 -18.97
CA THR A 31 -52.64 10.23 -19.37
C THR A 31 -53.17 9.28 -18.30
N ALA A 32 -52.99 9.61 -17.02
CA ALA A 32 -53.48 8.81 -15.90
C ALA A 32 -55.01 8.59 -15.92
N ILE A 33 -55.78 9.60 -16.35
CA ILE A 33 -57.25 9.56 -16.36
C ILE A 33 -57.76 8.56 -17.43
N ILE A 34 -57.12 8.55 -18.60
CA ILE A 34 -57.49 7.65 -19.72
C ILE A 34 -57.18 6.19 -19.34
N VAL A 35 -56.01 5.94 -18.74
CA VAL A 35 -55.63 4.60 -18.25
C VAL A 35 -56.58 4.09 -17.17
N LEU A 36 -57.07 4.96 -16.28
CA LEU A 36 -58.03 4.60 -15.23
C LEU A 36 -59.34 4.03 -15.80
N LEU A 37 -59.87 4.65 -16.87
CA LEU A 37 -61.11 4.22 -17.51
C LEU A 37 -60.96 2.86 -18.22
N ILE A 38 -59.83 2.63 -18.89
CA ILE A 38 -59.53 1.37 -19.60
C ILE A 38 -59.35 0.22 -18.60
N PHE A 39 -58.70 0.45 -17.46
CA PHE A 39 -58.61 -0.57 -16.42
C PHE A 39 -59.97 -0.91 -15.79
N LEU A 40 -60.86 0.08 -15.64
CA LEU A 40 -62.19 -0.13 -15.05
C LEU A 40 -63.06 -1.07 -15.91
N SER A 41 -63.06 -0.89 -17.23
CA SER A 41 -63.81 -1.76 -18.14
C SER A 41 -63.23 -3.17 -18.22
N TYR A 42 -61.91 -3.32 -18.22
CA TYR A 42 -61.25 -4.64 -18.23
C TYR A 42 -61.50 -5.43 -16.93
N PHE A 43 -61.45 -4.76 -15.78
CA PHE A 43 -61.68 -5.39 -14.47
C PHE A 43 -63.10 -5.97 -14.36
N LEU A 44 -64.11 -5.18 -14.77
CA LEU A 44 -65.51 -5.62 -14.78
C LEU A 44 -65.76 -6.82 -15.71
N TYR A 45 -65.07 -6.89 -16.85
CA TYR A 45 -65.15 -8.03 -17.76
C TYR A 45 -64.53 -9.30 -17.18
N SER A 46 -63.38 -9.18 -16.51
CA SER A 46 -62.66 -10.32 -15.92
C SER A 46 -63.38 -10.97 -14.73
N PHE A 47 -64.21 -10.22 -13.99
CA PHE A 47 -64.83 -10.69 -12.75
C PHE A 47 -66.03 -11.64 -12.97
N SER A 48 -66.60 -11.70 -14.18
CA SER A 48 -67.73 -12.59 -14.50
C SER A 48 -67.30 -14.05 -14.76
N PHE A 49 -66.02 -14.30 -15.03
CA PHE A 49 -65.52 -15.60 -15.48
C PHE A 49 -64.94 -16.47 -14.36
N ILE A 50 -64.47 -15.87 -13.26
CA ILE A 50 -63.77 -16.56 -12.16
C ILE A 50 -64.73 -16.76 -10.97
N SER A 51 -65.88 -17.39 -11.23
CA SER A 51 -66.89 -17.74 -10.22
C SER A 51 -67.32 -19.21 -10.28
N PHE A 52 -66.63 -20.06 -11.05
CA PHE A 52 -66.87 -21.49 -11.11
C PHE A 52 -65.56 -22.30 -11.04
N LEU A 53 -65.65 -23.45 -10.34
CA LEU A 53 -64.68 -24.54 -10.22
C LEU A 53 -63.44 -24.33 -9.31
N ASN A 54 -63.44 -25.11 -8.23
CA ASN A 54 -62.37 -25.46 -7.29
C ASN A 54 -62.90 -26.68 -6.48
N PRO A 55 -62.11 -27.59 -5.87
CA PRO A 55 -60.68 -27.95 -6.05
C PRO A 55 -60.51 -29.44 -6.49
N TYR A 56 -59.26 -29.92 -6.65
CA TYR A 56 -58.86 -31.31 -6.28
C TYR A 56 -57.32 -31.46 -6.17
N SER A 57 -56.86 -32.45 -5.40
CA SER A 57 -55.46 -32.88 -5.13
C SER A 57 -55.45 -34.41 -4.81
N PRO A 58 -54.33 -35.14 -4.63
CA PRO A 58 -52.87 -34.87 -4.77
C PRO A 58 -52.22 -35.85 -5.82
N SER A 59 -50.92 -36.20 -5.95
CA SER A 59 -49.89 -36.63 -4.97
C SER A 59 -48.55 -37.16 -5.61
N ARG A 60 -47.48 -37.31 -4.79
CA ARG A 60 -46.25 -38.19 -4.90
C ARG A 60 -45.34 -38.14 -6.17
N ILE A 61 -44.08 -37.67 -6.13
CA ILE A 61 -42.82 -38.28 -5.57
C ILE A 61 -42.56 -39.71 -6.12
N PRO A 62 -41.42 -39.99 -6.83
CA PRO A 62 -40.08 -40.01 -6.20
C PRO A 62 -38.84 -39.55 -7.01
N ASN A 63 -37.72 -39.37 -6.30
CA ASN A 63 -36.37 -39.09 -6.82
C ASN A 63 -35.57 -40.39 -7.08
N SER A 64 -34.67 -40.36 -8.06
CA SER A 64 -33.34 -40.99 -7.94
C SER A 64 -32.36 -40.44 -8.99
N PHE A 65 -31.08 -40.34 -8.61
CA PHE A 65 -29.85 -40.67 -9.36
C PHE A 65 -28.65 -39.89 -8.79
N LEU A 66 -27.83 -40.59 -7.99
CA LEU A 66 -26.52 -40.13 -7.55
C LEU A 66 -25.44 -40.81 -8.40
N VAL A 67 -24.42 -40.06 -8.80
CA VAL A 67 -23.24 -40.58 -9.53
C VAL A 67 -22.02 -40.49 -8.59
N PRO A 68 -21.21 -41.57 -8.43
CA PRO A 68 -20.13 -41.60 -7.46
C PRO A 68 -18.87 -40.87 -7.94
N VAL A 69 -18.26 -40.08 -7.06
CA VAL A 69 -16.97 -39.41 -7.33
C VAL A 69 -15.81 -40.35 -6.99
N ILE A 70 -14.98 -40.67 -7.98
CA ILE A 70 -13.75 -41.44 -7.80
C ILE A 70 -12.71 -40.58 -7.07
N ARG A 71 -12.19 -41.07 -5.95
CA ARG A 71 -11.08 -40.41 -5.23
C ARG A 71 -9.74 -40.80 -5.87
N LEU A 72 -9.03 -39.82 -6.42
CA LEU A 72 -7.60 -40.00 -6.72
C LEU A 72 -6.77 -40.03 -5.42
N GLY A 73 -5.59 -40.66 -5.50
CA GLY A 73 -4.80 -41.08 -4.35
C GLY A 73 -4.21 -39.94 -3.50
N SER A 74 -3.79 -40.29 -2.28
CA SER A 74 -3.05 -39.39 -1.40
C SER A 74 -1.71 -38.98 -2.01
N GLY A 75 -1.46 -37.67 -2.09
CA GLY A 75 -0.11 -37.15 -2.37
C GLY A 75 0.92 -37.58 -1.32
N PRO A 76 2.22 -37.39 -1.59
CA PRO A 76 3.29 -37.75 -0.67
C PRO A 76 3.10 -37.06 0.69
N LYS A 77 3.44 -37.76 1.78
CA LYS A 77 3.40 -37.21 3.13
C LYS A 77 4.21 -35.90 3.18
N PRO A 78 3.68 -34.81 3.79
CA PRO A 78 4.41 -33.56 3.89
C PRO A 78 5.72 -33.78 4.66
N GLU A 79 6.82 -33.34 4.09
CA GLU A 79 8.15 -33.52 4.67
C GLU A 79 8.28 -32.77 6.00
N GLU A 80 8.85 -33.43 7.01
CA GLU A 80 9.04 -32.85 8.33
C GLU A 80 9.92 -31.59 8.24
N LYS A 81 9.46 -30.47 8.80
CA LYS A 81 10.16 -29.19 8.74
C LYS A 81 11.46 -29.23 9.57
N THR A 82 12.47 -28.46 9.15
CA THR A 82 13.70 -28.23 9.94
C THR A 82 13.36 -27.66 11.33
N GLU A 83 14.10 -28.06 12.36
CA GLU A 83 13.91 -27.71 13.78
C GLU A 83 15.27 -27.70 14.48
N LEU A 84 15.35 -27.21 15.73
CA LEU A 84 16.63 -27.12 16.47
C LEU A 84 17.35 -28.47 16.60
N LYS A 85 16.60 -29.57 16.84
CA LYS A 85 17.14 -30.94 16.89
C LYS A 85 17.88 -31.37 15.61
N HIS A 86 17.54 -30.77 14.47
CA HIS A 86 18.11 -31.07 13.15
C HIS A 86 19.38 -30.25 12.82
N ILE A 87 19.80 -29.36 13.72
CA ILE A 87 20.93 -28.45 13.57
C ILE A 87 22.03 -28.86 14.56
N VAL A 88 23.28 -28.89 14.11
CA VAL A 88 24.45 -29.15 14.98
C VAL A 88 25.39 -27.96 14.95
N PHE A 89 25.67 -27.38 16.12
CA PHE A 89 26.59 -26.24 16.26
C PHE A 89 28.03 -26.71 16.51
N GLY A 90 28.98 -26.20 15.72
CA GLY A 90 30.42 -26.28 15.97
C GLY A 90 30.95 -24.91 16.36
N ILE A 91 31.10 -24.65 17.66
CA ILE A 91 31.51 -23.35 18.18
C ILE A 91 33.03 -23.28 18.32
N ALA A 92 33.66 -22.29 17.70
CA ALA A 92 35.09 -22.02 17.84
C ALA A 92 35.37 -21.23 19.11
N ALA A 93 36.26 -21.75 19.95
CA ALA A 93 36.61 -21.11 21.22
C ALA A 93 38.10 -21.15 21.52
N SER A 94 38.60 -20.20 22.30
CA SER A 94 39.99 -20.19 22.81
C SER A 94 40.00 -20.50 24.31
N SER A 95 40.87 -21.42 24.75
CA SER A 95 41.00 -21.78 26.18
C SER A 95 41.26 -20.56 27.07
N ASP A 96 41.98 -19.57 26.53
CA ASP A 96 42.43 -18.38 27.26
C ASP A 96 41.30 -17.36 27.43
N LEU A 97 40.34 -17.30 26.48
CA LEU A 97 39.18 -16.40 26.51
C LEU A 97 37.89 -17.06 27.05
N TRP A 98 37.81 -18.39 27.01
CA TRP A 98 36.61 -19.18 27.30
C TRP A 98 35.96 -18.85 28.65
N LYS A 99 36.77 -18.61 29.69
CA LYS A 99 36.32 -18.26 31.05
C LYS A 99 35.32 -17.08 31.07
N HIS A 100 35.52 -16.11 30.18
CA HIS A 100 34.60 -14.98 29.95
C HIS A 100 33.54 -15.33 28.91
N ARG A 101 33.97 -15.74 27.71
CA ARG A 101 33.11 -15.83 26.52
C ARG A 101 31.98 -16.85 26.62
N ARG A 102 32.15 -17.91 27.41
CA ARG A 102 31.08 -18.86 27.77
C ARG A 102 29.81 -18.19 28.34
N GLU A 103 29.91 -16.99 28.92
CA GLU A 103 28.75 -16.24 29.41
C GLU A 103 27.88 -15.65 28.29
N TYR A 104 28.41 -15.47 27.07
CA TYR A 104 27.62 -15.18 25.87
C TYR A 104 26.92 -16.44 25.37
N VAL A 105 27.60 -17.59 25.29
CA VAL A 105 27.00 -18.87 24.87
C VAL A 105 25.79 -19.23 25.76
N LYS A 106 25.92 -19.03 27.08
CA LYS A 106 24.83 -19.18 28.08
C LYS A 106 23.62 -18.27 27.87
N THR A 107 23.63 -17.27 27.00
CA THR A 107 22.45 -16.42 26.74
C THR A 107 21.48 -17.02 25.74
N TRP A 108 21.97 -17.87 24.84
CA TRP A 108 21.22 -18.39 23.69
C TRP A 108 21.18 -19.91 23.60
N TRP A 109 22.17 -20.61 24.17
CA TRP A 109 22.18 -22.07 24.25
C TRP A 109 21.02 -22.59 25.11
N LYS A 110 20.38 -23.68 24.69
CA LYS A 110 19.32 -24.34 25.47
C LYS A 110 19.83 -25.68 26.06
N PRO A 111 19.59 -25.93 27.36
CA PRO A 111 20.00 -27.16 28.03
C PRO A 111 19.13 -28.36 27.63
N ASN A 112 19.29 -29.49 28.31
CA ASN A 112 18.39 -30.65 28.27
C ASN A 112 18.23 -31.32 26.88
N GLY A 113 19.17 -31.09 25.95
CA GLY A 113 19.16 -31.71 24.63
C GLY A 113 18.25 -31.02 23.59
N GLU A 114 17.73 -29.82 23.85
CA GLU A 114 17.02 -29.03 22.82
C GLU A 114 17.92 -28.62 21.63
N MET A 115 19.25 -28.64 21.82
CA MET A 115 20.25 -28.28 20.82
C MET A 115 21.40 -29.29 20.82
N ASN A 116 21.91 -29.61 19.62
CA ASN A 116 23.05 -30.48 19.41
C ASN A 116 24.28 -29.64 19.03
N GLY A 117 25.47 -29.98 19.53
CA GLY A 117 26.70 -29.27 19.20
C GLY A 117 27.82 -29.40 20.22
N ALA A 118 28.98 -28.85 19.88
CA ALA A 118 30.18 -28.84 20.71
C ALA A 118 30.94 -27.51 20.61
N VAL A 119 31.66 -27.19 21.69
CA VAL A 119 32.64 -26.10 21.76
C VAL A 119 34.02 -26.70 21.55
N TRP A 120 34.74 -26.23 20.53
CA TRP A 120 36.06 -26.72 20.15
C TRP A 120 37.15 -25.78 20.64
N LEU A 121 37.88 -26.20 21.68
CA LEU A 121 39.01 -25.49 22.29
C LEU A 121 40.36 -25.97 21.73
N ASP A 122 41.39 -25.16 21.91
CA ASP A 122 42.79 -25.49 21.62
C ASP A 122 43.50 -26.26 22.74
N LYS A 123 43.01 -26.14 23.99
CA LYS A 123 43.57 -26.80 25.19
C LYS A 123 42.45 -27.17 26.17
N HIS A 124 42.72 -28.14 27.04
CA HIS A 124 41.83 -28.44 28.17
C HIS A 124 41.69 -27.26 29.12
N VAL A 125 40.48 -27.09 29.66
CA VAL A 125 40.11 -26.09 30.67
C VAL A 125 39.48 -26.79 31.87
N ASN A 126 39.70 -26.27 33.07
CA ASN A 126 39.17 -26.84 34.33
C ASN A 126 37.69 -26.48 34.56
N ASP A 127 36.83 -26.74 33.57
CA ASP A 127 35.38 -26.55 33.64
C ASP A 127 34.69 -27.92 33.76
N THR A 128 34.08 -28.19 34.92
CA THR A 128 33.34 -29.43 35.20
C THR A 128 31.97 -29.44 34.53
N VAL A 129 31.95 -29.60 33.20
CA VAL A 129 30.75 -29.47 32.36
C VAL A 129 30.52 -30.75 31.54
N SER A 130 30.00 -31.79 32.21
CA SER A 130 29.79 -33.13 31.64
C SER A 130 28.35 -33.65 31.77
N SER A 131 27.40 -32.81 32.20
CA SER A 131 25.98 -33.19 32.43
C SER A 131 25.05 -32.65 31.33
N PRO A 132 24.06 -33.43 30.85
CA PRO A 132 23.02 -32.93 29.93
C PRO A 132 22.17 -31.77 30.46
N SER A 133 22.14 -31.57 31.79
CA SER A 133 21.48 -30.43 32.45
C SER A 133 22.28 -29.11 32.38
N SER A 134 23.42 -29.10 31.70
CA SER A 134 24.29 -27.93 31.54
C SER A 134 23.66 -26.83 30.65
N ALA A 135 23.86 -25.58 31.06
CA ALA A 135 23.59 -24.39 30.24
C ALA A 135 24.69 -24.08 29.19
N LEU A 136 25.53 -25.06 28.85
CA LEU A 136 26.61 -24.99 27.87
C LEU A 136 26.66 -26.27 27.01
N PRO A 137 27.14 -26.20 25.75
CA PRO A 137 27.37 -27.38 24.90
C PRO A 137 28.48 -28.29 25.45
N GLN A 138 28.65 -29.47 24.83
CA GLN A 138 29.78 -30.35 25.13
C GLN A 138 31.12 -29.67 24.77
N ILE A 139 32.06 -29.65 25.71
CA ILE A 139 33.43 -29.17 25.45
C ILE A 139 34.24 -30.28 24.78
N ARG A 140 34.96 -29.95 23.71
CA ARG A 140 35.89 -30.83 22.98
C ARG A 140 37.18 -30.09 22.67
N ILE A 141 38.26 -30.84 22.47
CA ILE A 141 39.56 -30.30 22.05
C ILE A 141 39.74 -30.64 20.57
N SER A 142 40.16 -29.66 19.77
CA SER A 142 40.50 -29.91 18.36
C SER A 142 41.72 -30.81 18.23
N SER A 143 41.75 -31.60 17.17
CA SER A 143 42.88 -32.43 16.78
C SER A 143 44.09 -31.59 16.37
N ASP A 144 45.29 -32.18 16.49
CA ASP A 144 46.53 -31.49 16.13
C ASP A 144 46.53 -31.05 14.66
N THR A 145 47.14 -29.89 14.43
CA THR A 145 47.28 -29.24 13.13
C THR A 145 48.74 -28.95 12.78
N SER A 146 49.72 -29.44 13.56
CA SER A 146 51.17 -29.27 13.35
C SER A 146 51.62 -29.61 11.92
N ILE A 147 51.04 -30.65 11.32
CA ILE A 147 51.35 -31.12 9.95
C ILE A 147 51.11 -30.08 8.86
N PHE A 148 50.15 -29.15 9.05
CA PHE A 148 49.76 -28.21 8.00
C PHE A 148 50.74 -27.04 7.85
N LYS A 149 50.99 -26.61 6.62
CA LYS A 149 51.82 -25.44 6.34
C LYS A 149 51.00 -24.17 6.56
N TYR A 150 51.58 -23.19 7.25
CA TYR A 150 51.05 -21.83 7.37
C TYR A 150 52.15 -20.88 6.92
N ARG A 151 51.94 -20.19 5.79
CA ARG A 151 52.96 -19.35 5.13
C ARG A 151 52.68 -17.86 5.25
N TYR A 152 51.44 -17.47 5.56
CA TYR A 152 51.08 -16.07 5.73
C TYR A 152 51.82 -15.46 6.94
N ARG A 153 52.65 -14.45 6.70
CA ARG A 153 53.60 -13.94 7.71
C ARG A 153 52.95 -13.16 8.86
N ASN A 154 51.80 -12.53 8.61
CA ASN A 154 51.19 -11.56 9.53
C ASN A 154 49.87 -12.09 10.14
N GLY A 155 49.78 -13.38 10.43
CA GLY A 155 48.57 -14.01 10.94
C GLY A 155 48.84 -15.17 11.90
N HIS A 156 47.79 -15.65 12.58
CA HIS A 156 47.93 -16.62 13.67
C HIS A 156 47.54 -18.03 13.24
N ARG A 157 48.40 -19.02 13.56
CA ARG A 157 48.26 -20.42 13.14
C ARG A 157 46.95 -21.08 13.60
N SER A 158 46.30 -20.57 14.64
CA SER A 158 44.97 -21.05 15.09
C SER A 158 43.89 -20.98 14.00
N ALA A 159 44.05 -20.14 12.96
CA ALA A 159 43.16 -20.12 11.80
C ALA A 159 42.98 -21.50 11.15
N ILE A 160 44.04 -22.33 11.12
CA ILE A 160 43.98 -23.71 10.58
C ILE A 160 43.06 -24.57 11.44
N ARG A 161 43.18 -24.48 12.78
CA ARG A 161 42.31 -25.19 13.72
C ARG A 161 40.83 -24.78 13.53
N ILE A 162 40.57 -23.47 13.46
CA ILE A 162 39.22 -22.93 13.31
C ILE A 162 38.57 -23.37 11.99
N THR A 163 39.33 -23.37 10.88
CA THR A 163 38.88 -23.92 9.58
C THR A 163 38.35 -25.36 9.73
N ARG A 164 39.00 -26.19 10.54
CA ARG A 164 38.69 -27.63 10.65
C ARG A 164 37.44 -27.94 11.49
N ILE A 165 36.90 -26.99 12.23
CA ILE A 165 35.78 -27.21 13.17
C ILE A 165 34.53 -27.81 12.52
N VAL A 166 34.23 -27.46 11.26
CA VAL A 166 33.13 -28.08 10.51
C VAL A 166 33.38 -29.59 10.34
N SER A 167 34.58 -29.96 9.90
CA SER A 167 35.00 -31.36 9.71
C SER A 167 35.13 -32.12 11.02
N GLU A 168 35.62 -31.49 12.09
CA GLU A 168 35.66 -32.09 13.43
C GLU A 168 34.24 -32.33 13.98
N THR A 169 33.30 -31.42 13.70
CA THR A 169 31.88 -31.57 14.04
C THR A 169 31.20 -32.67 13.21
N VAL A 170 31.54 -32.85 11.93
CA VAL A 170 31.08 -33.99 11.13
C VAL A 170 31.66 -35.32 11.64
N ARG A 171 32.96 -35.36 11.94
CA ARG A 171 33.65 -36.54 12.52
C ARG A 171 33.07 -36.95 13.88
N MET A 172 32.61 -35.98 14.68
CA MET A 172 31.89 -36.22 15.95
C MET A 172 30.52 -36.91 15.75
N LEU A 173 29.86 -36.68 14.61
CA LEU A 173 28.53 -37.22 14.31
C LEU A 173 28.58 -38.61 13.66
N ASN A 174 29.58 -38.87 12.81
CA ASN A 174 29.72 -40.11 12.03
C ASN A 174 29.56 -41.37 12.90
N GLY A 175 28.60 -42.24 12.56
CA GLY A 175 28.30 -43.50 13.26
C GLY A 175 27.41 -43.36 14.49
N THR A 176 27.02 -42.15 14.90
CA THR A 176 26.09 -41.94 16.02
C THR A 176 24.64 -42.08 15.58
N GLU A 177 23.72 -42.31 16.52
CA GLU A 177 22.28 -42.24 16.22
C GLU A 177 21.85 -40.83 15.78
N SER A 178 22.49 -39.79 16.34
CA SER A 178 22.17 -38.38 16.05
C SER A 178 22.36 -38.01 14.57
N GLU A 179 23.36 -38.60 13.90
CA GLU A 179 23.69 -38.38 12.48
C GLU A 179 22.47 -38.50 11.57
N LYS A 180 21.60 -39.48 11.83
CA LYS A 180 20.42 -39.79 10.98
C LYS A 180 19.45 -38.61 10.85
N ASN A 181 19.48 -37.69 11.82
CA ASN A 181 18.59 -36.54 11.90
C ASN A 181 19.30 -35.20 11.59
N VAL A 182 20.60 -35.18 11.29
CA VAL A 182 21.33 -33.93 11.02
C VAL A 182 21.01 -33.43 9.61
N ARG A 183 20.56 -32.17 9.53
CA ARG A 183 20.25 -31.48 8.28
C ARG A 183 21.23 -30.34 7.99
N TRP A 184 21.71 -29.68 9.04
CA TRP A 184 22.60 -28.51 8.95
C TRP A 184 23.70 -28.56 10.01
N VAL A 185 24.93 -28.21 9.61
CA VAL A 185 26.05 -27.90 10.50
C VAL A 185 26.24 -26.39 10.52
N VAL A 186 26.26 -25.78 11.69
CA VAL A 186 26.37 -24.32 11.87
C VAL A 186 27.65 -24.01 12.63
N MET A 187 28.45 -23.09 12.09
CA MET A 187 29.68 -22.61 12.71
C MET A 187 29.48 -21.18 13.22
N GLY A 188 30.17 -20.85 14.32
CA GLY A 188 30.27 -19.51 14.91
C GLY A 188 31.34 -19.50 16.00
N ASP A 189 31.70 -18.31 16.48
CA ASP A 189 32.73 -18.13 17.52
C ASP A 189 32.14 -18.03 18.93
N ASP A 190 32.99 -18.04 19.96
CA ASP A 190 32.58 -18.01 21.37
C ASP A 190 32.07 -16.65 21.87
N ASP A 191 32.30 -15.55 21.13
CA ASP A 191 31.58 -14.27 21.29
C ASP A 191 30.44 -14.05 20.28
N THR A 192 30.04 -15.07 19.52
CA THR A 192 28.85 -15.05 18.66
C THR A 192 27.59 -15.41 19.45
N VAL A 193 26.57 -14.57 19.35
CA VAL A 193 25.24 -14.80 19.93
C VAL A 193 24.25 -15.06 18.80
N PHE A 194 23.70 -16.27 18.76
CA PHE A 194 22.67 -16.66 17.81
C PHE A 194 21.25 -16.39 18.35
N PHE A 195 20.29 -16.25 17.44
CA PHE A 195 18.85 -16.23 17.68
C PHE A 195 18.25 -17.52 17.07
N PRO A 196 18.22 -18.64 17.81
CA PRO A 196 18.11 -19.97 17.20
C PRO A 196 16.75 -20.23 16.51
N GLU A 197 15.67 -19.63 16.99
CA GLU A 197 14.36 -19.67 16.33
C GLU A 197 14.40 -18.97 14.96
N ASN A 198 15.18 -17.90 14.81
CA ASN A 198 15.36 -17.20 13.54
C ASN A 198 16.30 -17.94 12.59
N LEU A 199 17.36 -18.56 13.11
CA LEU A 199 18.20 -19.49 12.36
C LEU A 199 17.36 -20.64 11.77
N VAL A 200 16.48 -21.25 12.56
CA VAL A 200 15.53 -22.27 12.06
C VAL A 200 14.58 -21.71 10.99
N ARG A 201 14.06 -20.49 11.15
CA ARG A 201 13.23 -19.84 10.11
C ARG A 201 14.01 -19.61 8.80
N VAL A 202 15.29 -19.26 8.88
CA VAL A 202 16.15 -19.09 7.70
C VAL A 202 16.42 -20.43 7.02
N LEU A 203 16.85 -21.44 7.77
CA LEU A 203 17.19 -22.77 7.22
C LEU A 203 15.97 -23.57 6.73
N ARG A 204 14.75 -23.17 7.10
CA ARG A 204 13.48 -23.69 6.53
C ARG A 204 13.21 -23.24 5.09
N LYS A 205 13.96 -22.27 4.55
CA LYS A 205 13.81 -21.80 3.15
C LYS A 205 14.52 -22.69 2.12
N TYR A 206 15.37 -23.63 2.56
CA TYR A 206 16.29 -24.36 1.69
C TYR A 206 16.14 -25.87 1.81
N ASP A 207 16.31 -26.59 0.69
CA ASP A 207 16.37 -28.05 0.69
C ASP A 207 17.72 -28.52 1.28
N HIS A 208 17.69 -29.02 2.50
CA HIS A 208 18.86 -29.50 3.23
C HIS A 208 19.53 -30.75 2.61
N LYS A 209 18.94 -31.35 1.55
CA LYS A 209 19.55 -32.44 0.77
C LYS A 209 20.51 -31.93 -0.30
N GLN A 210 20.37 -30.67 -0.73
CA GLN A 210 21.23 -30.03 -1.73
C GLN A 210 22.44 -29.35 -1.07
N PHE A 211 23.43 -28.94 -1.87
CA PHE A 211 24.62 -28.26 -1.36
C PHE A 211 24.36 -26.77 -1.16
N TYR A 212 24.35 -26.34 0.10
CA TYR A 212 24.14 -24.94 0.49
C TYR A 212 25.20 -24.51 1.52
N TYR A 213 25.88 -23.40 1.21
CA TYR A 213 26.73 -22.63 2.13
C TYR A 213 26.03 -21.28 2.34
N ILE A 214 25.52 -21.03 3.55
CA ILE A 214 24.60 -19.93 3.88
C ILE A 214 25.23 -19.04 4.95
N GLY A 215 25.24 -17.72 4.73
CA GLY A 215 25.76 -16.74 5.69
C GLY A 215 25.82 -15.34 5.09
N ALA A 216 26.65 -14.45 5.62
CA ALA A 216 26.79 -13.08 5.13
C ALA A 216 28.26 -12.63 4.98
N PRO A 217 28.56 -11.76 4.00
CA PRO A 217 29.78 -10.97 3.99
C PRO A 217 29.74 -9.90 5.10
N SER A 218 30.89 -9.36 5.47
CA SER A 218 31.07 -8.37 6.53
C SER A 218 30.35 -7.05 6.26
N GLU A 219 30.01 -6.32 7.33
CA GLU A 219 29.63 -4.90 7.29
C GLU A 219 30.72 -3.98 6.68
N SER A 220 31.99 -4.43 6.64
CA SER A 220 33.14 -3.68 6.09
C SER A 220 33.33 -3.93 4.59
N HIS A 221 33.21 -2.88 3.78
CA HIS A 221 33.50 -2.89 2.35
C HIS A 221 34.97 -3.22 2.07
N LEU A 222 35.89 -2.65 2.87
CA LEU A 222 37.33 -2.87 2.67
C LEU A 222 37.71 -4.35 2.89
N GLN A 223 37.14 -5.01 3.91
CA GLN A 223 37.41 -6.43 4.13
C GLN A 223 36.84 -7.30 3.01
N ASN A 224 35.62 -7.01 2.53
CA ASN A 224 34.98 -7.77 1.46
C ASN A 224 35.62 -7.61 0.07
N LEU A 225 36.33 -6.49 -0.19
CA LEU A 225 36.87 -6.17 -1.52
C LEU A 225 38.40 -6.28 -1.61
N HIS A 226 39.14 -5.92 -0.56
CA HIS A 226 40.61 -5.91 -0.57
C HIS A 226 41.26 -7.02 0.27
N GLN A 227 40.58 -7.51 1.32
CA GLN A 227 41.18 -8.47 2.27
C GLN A 227 40.72 -9.91 2.06
N PHE A 228 39.46 -10.10 1.65
CA PHE A 228 38.78 -11.38 1.50
C PHE A 228 37.89 -11.38 0.23
N SER A 229 36.59 -11.69 0.36
CA SER A 229 35.67 -11.86 -0.77
C SER A 229 34.23 -11.54 -0.39
N TYR A 230 33.51 -10.83 -1.27
CA TYR A 230 32.04 -10.72 -1.22
C TYR A 230 31.30 -12.07 -1.44
N GLY A 231 32.01 -13.12 -1.83
CA GLY A 231 31.53 -14.50 -1.93
C GLY A 231 31.79 -15.35 -0.68
N MET A 232 32.36 -14.80 0.39
CA MET A 232 32.66 -15.47 1.65
C MET A 232 31.61 -15.14 2.73
N ALA A 233 31.19 -16.14 3.51
CA ALA A 233 30.56 -15.89 4.81
C ALA A 233 31.62 -15.88 5.91
N TYR A 234 31.58 -14.87 6.77
CA TYR A 234 32.53 -14.72 7.87
C TYR A 234 32.12 -15.64 9.03
N GLY A 235 33.11 -16.31 9.63
CA GLY A 235 32.92 -17.34 10.66
C GLY A 235 32.39 -16.77 11.96
N GLY A 236 32.88 -15.59 12.36
CA GLY A 236 32.39 -14.88 13.53
C GLY A 236 30.90 -14.55 13.44
N GLY A 237 30.47 -13.90 12.35
CA GLY A 237 29.05 -13.68 12.04
C GLY A 237 28.24 -14.96 11.91
N GLY A 238 28.90 -16.09 11.66
CA GLY A 238 28.34 -17.43 11.61
C GLY A 238 27.83 -17.81 10.23
N PHE A 239 27.90 -19.11 9.94
CA PHE A 239 27.39 -19.68 8.69
C PHE A 239 26.81 -21.07 8.90
N ALA A 240 25.93 -21.49 8.00
CA ALA A 240 25.34 -22.82 7.95
C ALA A 240 25.76 -23.55 6.67
N ILE A 241 26.07 -24.84 6.80
CA ILE A 241 26.39 -25.76 5.72
C ILE A 241 25.38 -26.91 5.76
N SER A 242 24.78 -27.27 4.62
CA SER A 242 23.90 -28.45 4.56
C SER A 242 24.69 -29.73 4.82
N TYR A 243 24.11 -30.68 5.56
CA TYR A 243 24.86 -31.85 6.02
C TYR A 243 25.52 -32.69 4.89
N PRO A 244 24.91 -32.86 3.70
CA PRO A 244 25.57 -33.49 2.56
C PRO A 244 26.84 -32.76 2.11
N LEU A 245 26.81 -31.42 2.06
CA LEU A 245 27.98 -30.60 1.72
C LEU A 245 29.06 -30.68 2.80
N ALA A 246 28.67 -30.65 4.08
CA ALA A 246 29.60 -30.79 5.20
C ALA A 246 30.36 -32.14 5.15
N LYS A 247 29.68 -33.23 4.75
CA LYS A 247 30.30 -34.55 4.51
C LYS A 247 31.25 -34.62 3.32
N VAL A 248 31.05 -33.79 2.28
CA VAL A 248 31.98 -33.71 1.16
C VAL A 248 33.19 -32.87 1.54
N LEU A 249 32.97 -31.73 2.20
CA LEU A 249 34.03 -30.87 2.74
C LEU A 249 34.97 -31.67 3.65
N GLU A 250 34.45 -32.44 4.61
CA GLU A 250 35.24 -33.25 5.55
C GLU A 250 36.30 -34.14 4.86
N LYS A 251 35.94 -34.75 3.72
CA LYS A 251 36.80 -35.67 2.95
C LYS A 251 37.87 -34.98 2.09
N MET A 252 37.85 -33.66 1.99
CA MET A 252 38.80 -32.90 1.17
C MET A 252 39.45 -31.71 1.88
N GLN A 253 38.88 -31.21 2.98
CA GLN A 253 39.31 -29.97 3.63
C GLN A 253 40.77 -30.00 4.06
N ASP A 254 41.24 -31.13 4.60
CA ASP A 254 42.65 -31.27 5.00
C ASP A 254 43.62 -31.05 3.81
N ARG A 255 43.27 -31.51 2.60
CA ARG A 255 44.05 -31.27 1.36
C ARG A 255 43.88 -29.84 0.80
N CYS A 256 42.71 -29.24 1.00
CA CYS A 256 42.45 -27.83 0.66
C CYS A 256 43.30 -26.89 1.54
N ILE A 257 43.37 -27.15 2.85
CA ILE A 257 44.19 -26.38 3.81
C ILE A 257 45.67 -26.39 3.42
N GLU A 258 46.20 -27.53 2.94
CA GLU A 258 47.56 -27.64 2.43
C GLU A 258 47.79 -26.82 1.16
N ARG A 259 46.89 -26.90 0.17
CA ARG A 259 46.97 -26.11 -1.07
C ARG A 259 46.97 -24.61 -0.78
N TYR A 260 46.01 -24.16 0.03
CA TYR A 260 45.84 -22.76 0.39
C TYR A 260 46.66 -22.34 1.63
N SER A 261 47.83 -22.95 1.85
CA SER A 261 48.71 -22.67 3.00
C SER A 261 49.12 -21.19 3.16
N ASP A 262 49.02 -20.39 2.10
CA ASP A 262 49.32 -18.96 2.03
C ASP A 262 48.16 -18.01 2.44
N LEU A 263 46.93 -18.49 2.65
CA LEU A 263 45.78 -17.65 3.04
C LEU A 263 45.83 -17.20 4.51
N TYR A 264 45.27 -16.03 4.83
CA TYR A 264 45.35 -15.41 6.16
C TYR A 264 44.47 -16.11 7.21
N GLY A 265 43.16 -16.04 7.03
CA GLY A 265 42.15 -16.39 8.04
C GLY A 265 41.57 -17.80 7.91
N SER A 266 40.67 -18.16 8.82
CA SER A 266 39.87 -19.39 8.77
C SER A 266 38.84 -19.36 7.63
N ASP A 267 38.19 -18.22 7.49
CA ASP A 267 36.98 -18.05 6.69
C ASP A 267 37.32 -18.04 5.20
N ASP A 268 38.42 -17.38 4.88
CA ASP A 268 39.09 -17.35 3.57
C ASP A 268 39.40 -18.78 3.07
N ARG A 269 39.85 -19.65 3.99
CA ARG A 269 40.11 -21.08 3.73
C ARG A 269 38.83 -21.89 3.57
N ILE A 270 37.78 -21.62 4.35
CA ILE A 270 36.45 -22.21 4.14
C ILE A 270 35.93 -21.85 2.74
N HIS A 271 35.96 -20.56 2.39
CA HIS A 271 35.55 -20.04 1.08
C HIS A 271 36.36 -20.66 -0.07
N ALA A 272 37.69 -20.80 0.07
CA ALA A 272 38.53 -21.49 -0.91
C ALA A 272 38.13 -22.97 -1.09
N CYS A 273 37.85 -23.70 -0.01
CA CYS A 273 37.36 -25.09 -0.12
C CYS A 273 35.95 -25.17 -0.73
N MET A 274 35.07 -24.18 -0.48
CA MET A 274 33.75 -24.12 -1.12
C MET A 274 33.85 -23.79 -2.62
N ALA A 275 34.82 -22.97 -3.01
CA ALA A 275 35.12 -22.69 -4.42
C ALA A 275 35.65 -23.92 -5.16
N GLU A 276 36.52 -24.73 -4.54
CA GLU A 276 36.92 -26.04 -5.09
C GLU A 276 35.75 -27.02 -5.25
N LEU A 277 34.73 -26.91 -4.39
CA LEU A 277 33.48 -27.68 -4.49
C LEU A 277 32.45 -27.07 -5.44
N GLY A 278 32.73 -25.92 -6.03
CA GLY A 278 31.81 -25.20 -6.91
C GLY A 278 30.56 -24.64 -6.22
N VAL A 279 30.56 -24.50 -4.88
CA VAL A 279 29.38 -24.04 -4.12
C VAL A 279 29.52 -22.55 -3.76
N PRO A 280 28.67 -21.67 -4.34
CA PRO A 280 28.69 -20.25 -4.01
C PRO A 280 27.99 -19.95 -2.67
N LEU A 281 28.32 -18.79 -2.07
CA LEU A 281 27.61 -18.27 -0.91
C LEU A 281 26.15 -17.92 -1.23
N THR A 282 25.24 -18.56 -0.53
CA THR A 282 23.84 -18.17 -0.39
C THR A 282 23.73 -17.08 0.67
N ARG A 283 23.55 -15.82 0.24
CA ARG A 283 23.58 -14.65 1.15
C ARG A 283 22.29 -14.50 1.97
N GLU A 284 22.43 -14.52 3.29
CA GLU A 284 21.36 -14.25 4.26
C GLU A 284 21.79 -13.10 5.18
N VAL A 285 21.24 -11.91 4.94
CA VAL A 285 21.69 -10.63 5.55
C VAL A 285 21.50 -10.54 7.08
N GLY A 286 20.79 -11.49 7.69
CA GLY A 286 20.59 -11.53 9.15
C GLY A 286 21.74 -12.14 9.96
N PHE A 287 22.76 -12.70 9.31
CA PHE A 287 24.00 -13.08 9.97
C PHE A 287 24.91 -11.84 10.06
N HIS A 288 25.32 -11.42 11.26
CA HIS A 288 26.10 -10.19 11.46
C HIS A 288 27.47 -10.45 12.07
N GLN A 289 28.50 -10.14 11.28
CA GLN A 289 29.91 -10.14 11.69
C GLN A 289 30.23 -8.94 12.60
N PHE A 290 29.62 -7.78 12.34
CA PHE A 290 29.84 -6.52 13.05
C PHE A 290 31.32 -6.12 13.15
N ASP A 291 32.02 -6.08 12.02
CA ASP A 291 33.36 -5.47 11.89
C ASP A 291 33.29 -3.93 11.96
N VAL A 292 32.83 -3.43 13.10
CA VAL A 292 32.62 -2.01 13.42
C VAL A 292 32.99 -1.75 14.88
N TYR A 293 33.36 -0.52 15.21
CA TYR A 293 33.77 -0.13 16.57
C TYR A 293 32.80 0.86 17.21
N GLY A 294 32.65 0.78 18.53
CA GLY A 294 31.81 1.71 19.31
C GLY A 294 30.34 1.30 19.33
N ASN A 295 29.43 2.25 19.12
CA ASN A 295 28.01 2.10 19.45
C ASN A 295 27.15 1.57 18.29
N LEU A 296 26.65 0.33 18.42
CA LEU A 296 25.79 -0.36 17.45
C LEU A 296 24.36 0.21 17.29
N LEU A 297 23.96 1.22 18.07
CA LEU A 297 22.61 1.81 18.07
C LEU A 297 22.06 2.05 16.66
N GLY A 298 22.83 2.69 15.77
CA GLY A 298 22.40 3.00 14.41
C GLY A 298 22.06 1.78 13.55
N LEU A 299 22.68 0.61 13.80
CA LEU A 299 22.40 -0.64 13.09
C LEU A 299 21.17 -1.35 13.68
N LEU A 300 21.16 -1.55 15.00
CA LEU A 300 20.09 -2.29 15.68
C LEU A 300 18.76 -1.52 15.77
N SER A 301 18.80 -0.18 15.72
CA SER A 301 17.58 0.65 15.62
C SER A 301 17.00 0.73 14.20
N VAL A 302 17.75 0.29 13.18
CA VAL A 302 17.42 0.40 11.75
C VAL A 302 17.78 -0.91 11.02
N HIS A 303 17.46 -2.05 11.65
CA HIS A 303 17.80 -3.37 11.13
C HIS A 303 17.09 -3.63 9.77
N PRO A 304 17.76 -4.28 8.79
CA PRO A 304 17.15 -4.67 7.52
C PRO A 304 15.88 -5.53 7.68
N GLN A 305 15.07 -5.62 6.63
CA GLN A 305 13.82 -6.41 6.62
C GLN A 305 14.07 -7.91 6.39
N VAL A 306 14.85 -8.48 7.31
CA VAL A 306 15.17 -9.91 7.47
C VAL A 306 15.15 -10.23 8.98
N PRO A 307 14.95 -11.50 9.39
CA PRO A 307 15.15 -11.88 10.78
C PRO A 307 16.62 -11.69 11.18
N ILE A 308 16.90 -11.15 12.37
CA ILE A 308 18.24 -11.19 12.95
C ILE A 308 18.58 -12.64 13.35
N VAL A 309 19.70 -13.17 12.86
CA VAL A 309 20.10 -14.58 13.04
C VAL A 309 21.24 -14.71 14.04
N SER A 310 22.20 -13.78 13.99
CA SER A 310 23.38 -13.76 14.86
C SER A 310 23.95 -12.35 14.99
N ILE A 311 24.76 -12.14 16.03
CA ILE A 311 25.60 -10.96 16.24
C ILE A 311 26.96 -11.40 16.81
N HIS A 312 28.04 -10.74 16.40
CA HIS A 312 29.43 -11.11 16.74
C HIS A 312 30.23 -9.89 17.24
N HIS A 313 31.51 -10.07 17.56
CA HIS A 313 32.45 -9.06 18.05
C HIS A 313 31.95 -8.25 19.27
N LEU A 314 31.19 -8.91 20.15
CA LEU A 314 30.60 -8.29 21.34
C LEU A 314 31.64 -7.70 22.29
N ASP A 315 32.84 -8.30 22.38
CA ASP A 315 33.97 -7.79 23.18
C ASP A 315 34.58 -6.49 22.60
N VAL A 316 34.32 -6.19 21.33
CA VAL A 316 34.89 -5.08 20.57
C VAL A 316 34.00 -3.84 20.62
N VAL A 317 32.69 -4.03 20.58
CA VAL A 317 31.66 -2.97 20.56
C VAL A 317 31.27 -2.48 21.96
N GLU A 318 30.62 -1.32 22.03
CA GLU A 318 29.98 -0.84 23.26
C GLU A 318 28.78 -1.72 23.65
N PRO A 319 28.44 -1.83 24.96
CA PRO A 319 27.24 -2.54 25.39
C PRO A 319 25.98 -1.95 24.74
N ILE A 320 25.21 -2.78 24.03
CA ILE A 320 24.05 -2.35 23.23
C ILE A 320 22.95 -1.64 24.04
N PHE A 321 22.94 -1.80 25.36
CA PHE A 321 22.12 -1.03 26.30
C PHE A 321 23.03 -0.18 27.22
N PRO A 322 22.73 1.13 27.40
CA PRO A 322 23.58 2.03 28.16
C PRO A 322 23.58 1.69 29.65
N LYS A 323 24.74 1.90 30.30
CA LYS A 323 24.98 1.62 31.74
C LYS A 323 24.74 0.16 32.16
N THR A 324 24.90 -0.80 31.24
CA THR A 324 24.91 -2.24 31.54
C THR A 324 26.15 -2.91 30.99
N ASP A 325 26.56 -4.04 31.58
CA ASP A 325 27.62 -4.89 31.00
C ASP A 325 27.10 -5.62 29.75
N ARG A 326 28.00 -6.06 28.88
CA ARG A 326 27.69 -6.73 27.60
C ARG A 326 26.82 -7.97 27.78
N VAL A 327 27.14 -8.84 28.72
CA VAL A 327 26.39 -10.08 28.99
C VAL A 327 24.98 -9.75 29.51
N LYS A 328 24.83 -8.78 30.42
CA LYS A 328 23.50 -8.29 30.86
C LYS A 328 22.72 -7.62 29.72
N ALA A 329 23.39 -6.89 28.83
CA ALA A 329 22.77 -6.25 27.68
C ALA A 329 22.20 -7.30 26.68
N ILE A 330 22.95 -8.37 26.40
CA ILE A 330 22.43 -9.50 25.61
C ILE A 330 21.31 -10.23 26.35
N LYS A 331 21.49 -10.58 27.63
CA LYS A 331 20.44 -11.24 28.45
C LYS A 331 19.14 -10.41 28.47
N ARG A 332 19.20 -9.08 28.37
CA ARG A 332 18.06 -8.15 28.21
C ARG A 332 17.44 -8.17 26.82
N LEU A 333 18.24 -8.20 25.74
CA LEU A 333 17.74 -8.35 24.36
C LEU A 333 17.05 -9.72 24.13
N MET A 334 17.51 -10.76 24.82
CA MET A 334 16.91 -12.10 24.76
C MET A 334 15.53 -12.19 25.44
N ILE A 335 15.08 -11.18 26.20
CA ILE A 335 13.74 -11.17 26.81
C ILE A 335 12.65 -11.01 25.74
N PRO A 336 12.61 -9.95 24.90
CA PRO A 336 11.65 -9.85 23.80
C PRO A 336 11.87 -10.91 22.71
N ALA A 337 13.11 -11.39 22.51
CA ALA A 337 13.41 -12.47 21.56
C ALA A 337 12.63 -13.76 21.87
N LYS A 338 12.38 -14.07 23.15
CA LYS A 338 11.58 -15.23 23.59
C LYS A 338 10.07 -15.08 23.34
N LEU A 339 9.59 -13.89 22.99
CA LEU A 339 8.17 -13.59 22.77
C LEU A 339 7.82 -13.46 21.29
N ASP A 340 8.63 -12.71 20.54
CA ASP A 340 8.54 -12.65 19.07
C ASP A 340 9.94 -12.43 18.47
N SER A 341 10.76 -13.49 18.48
CA SER A 341 12.06 -13.53 17.81
C SER A 341 11.98 -13.07 16.35
N ALA A 342 10.87 -13.36 15.65
CA ALA A 342 10.72 -12.98 14.25
C ALA A 342 10.68 -11.45 14.09
N SER A 343 10.04 -10.72 15.02
CA SER A 343 9.93 -9.26 15.00
C SER A 343 11.04 -8.52 15.75
N LEU A 344 12.03 -9.22 16.32
CA LEU A 344 13.14 -8.61 17.04
C LEU A 344 13.90 -7.62 16.14
N VAL A 345 14.23 -6.44 16.72
CA VAL A 345 14.87 -5.27 16.09
C VAL A 345 14.20 -4.71 14.83
N GLN A 346 13.02 -5.21 14.44
CA GLN A 346 12.35 -4.75 13.22
C GLN A 346 11.83 -3.32 13.35
N GLN A 347 12.17 -2.48 12.37
CA GLN A 347 11.80 -1.07 12.35
C GLN A 347 10.34 -0.85 11.89
N SER A 348 9.57 -0.13 12.70
CA SER A 348 8.30 0.52 12.33
C SER A 348 8.49 2.05 12.35
N ILE A 349 7.85 2.77 11.44
CA ILE A 349 7.96 4.25 11.34
C ILE A 349 6.56 4.86 11.43
N CYS A 350 6.42 5.93 12.22
CA CYS A 350 5.17 6.68 12.36
C CYS A 350 5.43 8.17 12.62
N TYR A 351 4.40 8.99 12.42
CA TYR A 351 4.50 10.45 12.46
C TYR A 351 3.46 11.02 13.43
N ASP A 352 3.88 11.92 14.32
CA ASP A 352 2.97 12.79 15.06
C ASP A 352 2.74 14.06 14.24
N LYS A 353 1.60 14.13 13.56
CA LYS A 353 1.23 15.29 12.73
C LYS A 353 0.97 16.55 13.54
N ASN A 354 0.54 16.42 14.80
CA ASN A 354 0.18 17.55 15.66
C ASN A 354 1.43 18.18 16.30
N ARG A 355 2.45 17.37 16.60
CA ARG A 355 3.72 17.81 17.19
C ARG A 355 4.88 17.88 16.20
N GLN A 356 4.64 17.55 14.92
CA GLN A 356 5.64 17.47 13.85
C GLN A 356 6.84 16.56 14.20
N TRP A 357 6.58 15.43 14.87
CA TRP A 357 7.61 14.46 15.25
C TRP A 357 7.63 13.26 14.31
N THR A 358 8.83 12.75 14.01
CA THR A 358 9.00 11.43 13.38
C THR A 358 9.48 10.43 14.42
N MET A 359 8.88 9.24 14.39
CA MET A 359 9.10 8.18 15.37
C MET A 359 9.56 6.91 14.67
N SER A 360 10.61 6.29 15.19
CA SER A 360 11.14 5.01 14.72
C SER A 360 11.18 4.02 15.87
N VAL A 361 10.45 2.92 15.75
CA VAL A 361 10.34 1.85 16.75
C VAL A 361 11.08 0.63 16.23
N SER A 362 12.24 0.30 16.80
CA SER A 362 12.90 -1.00 16.64
C SER A 362 12.41 -1.90 17.78
N TRP A 363 11.53 -2.84 17.45
CA TRP A 363 10.78 -3.59 18.47
C TRP A 363 11.71 -4.48 19.32
N GLY A 364 11.53 -4.40 20.64
CA GLY A 364 12.37 -5.09 21.62
C GLY A 364 13.69 -4.37 21.94
N TYR A 365 14.05 -3.28 21.23
CA TYR A 365 15.32 -2.58 21.43
C TYR A 365 15.16 -1.08 21.75
N THR A 366 14.68 -0.26 20.81
CA THR A 366 14.70 1.21 20.95
C THR A 366 13.54 1.92 20.26
N VAL A 367 13.07 3.03 20.84
CA VAL A 367 12.25 4.03 20.16
C VAL A 367 13.03 5.34 20.04
N HIS A 368 13.07 5.92 18.84
CA HIS A 368 13.66 7.24 18.57
C HIS A 368 12.54 8.23 18.24
N ILE A 369 12.59 9.44 18.82
CA ILE A 369 11.69 10.57 18.47
C ILE A 369 12.52 11.77 17.98
N THR A 370 12.29 12.20 16.75
CA THR A 370 12.98 13.32 16.09
C THR A 370 12.06 14.54 15.97
N ARG A 371 12.55 15.75 16.31
CA ARG A 371 11.84 17.05 16.18
C ARG A 371 11.77 17.56 14.72
N THR A 372 11.32 16.73 13.78
CA THR A 372 10.93 17.14 12.41
C THR A 372 10.21 15.99 11.69
N TYR A 373 9.59 16.27 10.53
CA TYR A 373 9.18 15.25 9.56
C TYR A 373 10.40 14.72 8.79
N MET A 374 10.76 13.45 9.00
CA MET A 374 11.83 12.75 8.28
C MET A 374 11.20 11.66 7.39
N PRO A 375 11.30 11.76 6.05
CA PRO A 375 10.75 10.75 5.15
C PRO A 375 11.25 9.34 5.48
N ALA A 376 10.37 8.33 5.32
CA ALA A 376 10.71 6.94 5.63
C ALA A 376 12.01 6.47 4.94
N ARG A 377 12.29 6.94 3.72
CA ARG A 377 13.53 6.70 2.96
C ARG A 377 14.81 7.14 3.70
N MET A 378 14.75 8.19 4.52
CA MET A 378 15.86 8.61 5.39
C MET A 378 15.88 7.82 6.70
N MET A 379 14.71 7.49 7.25
CA MET A 379 14.61 6.76 8.52
C MET A 379 15.10 5.31 8.43
N ILE A 380 15.03 4.68 7.25
CA ILE A 380 15.61 3.35 6.97
C ILE A 380 17.13 3.35 6.73
N VAL A 381 17.80 4.51 6.82
CA VAL A 381 19.27 4.58 6.72
C VAL A 381 19.86 4.63 8.13
N PRO A 382 20.77 3.69 8.51
CA PRO A 382 21.47 3.70 9.78
C PRO A 382 22.18 5.02 10.09
N THR A 383 22.07 5.48 11.33
CA THR A 383 22.82 6.64 11.83
C THR A 383 24.25 6.26 12.18
N ARG A 384 25.20 7.15 11.87
CA ARG A 384 26.65 7.00 12.10
C ARG A 384 27.03 7.08 13.59
N THR A 385 26.63 6.07 14.38
CA THR A 385 26.94 5.94 15.83
C THR A 385 28.19 5.11 16.11
N PHE A 386 28.65 4.36 15.12
CA PHE A 386 29.81 3.47 15.15
C PHE A 386 30.91 3.99 14.21
N ASN A 387 32.14 3.48 14.37
CA ASN A 387 33.30 3.68 13.51
C ASN A 387 33.54 2.43 12.64
N ASP A 388 34.38 2.53 11.62
CA ASP A 388 34.81 1.37 10.81
C ASP A 388 35.72 0.40 11.60
N TRP A 389 36.06 -0.74 10.98
CA TRP A 389 36.95 -1.75 11.55
C TRP A 389 38.36 -1.24 11.87
N HIS A 390 38.80 -0.17 11.20
CA HIS A 390 40.09 0.48 11.43
C HIS A 390 40.01 1.59 12.49
N LYS A 391 38.89 1.67 13.21
CA LYS A 391 38.57 2.66 14.26
C LYS A 391 38.46 4.10 13.73
N ARG A 392 38.25 4.27 12.42
CA ARG A 392 38.11 5.57 11.74
C ARG A 392 36.64 5.93 11.56
N ARG A 393 36.36 7.23 11.44
CA ARG A 393 35.05 7.75 11.01
C ARG A 393 34.93 7.80 9.49
N ASP A 394 35.43 6.75 8.82
CA ASP A 394 35.37 6.61 7.38
C ASP A 394 34.16 5.76 7.00
N PHE A 395 33.10 6.44 6.63
CA PHE A 395 31.82 5.83 6.27
C PHE A 395 31.77 5.38 4.80
N THR A 396 32.88 5.48 4.06
CA THR A 396 33.01 4.89 2.72
C THR A 396 33.49 3.44 2.78
N ASN A 397 34.15 3.03 3.87
CA ASN A 397 34.58 1.65 4.14
C ASN A 397 33.44 0.71 4.59
N LEU A 398 32.17 1.12 4.47
CA LEU A 398 31.01 0.33 4.88
C LEU A 398 30.27 -0.26 3.67
N ALA A 399 29.84 -1.52 3.76
CA ALA A 399 29.14 -2.22 2.68
C ALA A 399 27.69 -1.74 2.44
N PHE A 400 27.27 -0.65 3.09
CA PHE A 400 25.91 -0.12 3.08
C PHE A 400 25.89 1.39 3.38
N ASN A 401 24.83 2.07 2.95
CA ASN A 401 24.67 3.51 3.14
C ASN A 401 24.42 3.87 4.61
N THR A 402 25.06 4.94 5.10
CA THR A 402 24.83 5.51 6.44
C THR A 402 24.61 7.03 6.38
N ARG A 403 23.82 7.56 7.31
CA ARG A 403 23.54 9.00 7.44
C ARG A 403 24.15 9.59 8.72
N PRO A 404 24.47 10.91 8.75
CA PRO A 404 24.77 11.61 10.00
C PRO A 404 23.71 11.33 11.08
N ILE A 405 24.13 11.34 12.35
CA ILE A 405 23.20 11.25 13.50
C ILE A 405 22.20 12.43 13.45
N THR A 406 22.70 13.60 13.03
CA THR A 406 21.98 14.86 12.85
C THR A 406 22.57 15.63 11.67
N TYR A 407 21.78 16.53 11.06
CA TYR A 407 22.33 17.64 10.27
C TYR A 407 22.47 18.93 11.11
N THR A 408 21.73 19.02 12.22
CA THR A 408 21.76 20.11 13.21
C THR A 408 21.53 19.53 14.61
N ASP A 409 22.14 20.05 15.67
CA ASP A 409 22.02 19.45 17.02
C ASP A 409 20.57 19.40 17.53
N CYS A 410 19.73 20.32 17.06
CA CYS A 410 18.30 20.37 17.34
C CYS A 410 17.48 19.23 16.72
N GLN A 411 17.98 18.59 15.66
CA GLN A 411 17.43 17.35 15.10
C GLN A 411 17.83 16.09 15.90
N ARG A 412 18.60 16.19 17.00
CA ARG A 412 19.06 15.01 17.76
C ARG A 412 17.88 14.18 18.26
N PRO A 413 17.73 12.91 17.84
CA PRO A 413 16.61 12.09 18.26
C PRO A 413 16.68 11.82 19.76
N ARG A 414 15.56 11.95 20.47
CA ARG A 414 15.46 11.45 21.84
C ARG A 414 15.33 9.93 21.79
N VAL A 415 16.30 9.23 22.36
CA VAL A 415 16.39 7.76 22.36
C VAL A 415 15.76 7.19 23.62
N PHE A 416 14.93 6.15 23.47
CA PHE A 416 14.29 5.43 24.56
C PHE A 416 14.64 3.94 24.41
N PHE A 417 15.29 3.34 25.41
CA PHE A 417 15.69 1.94 25.37
C PHE A 417 14.65 1.04 26.05
N MET A 418 14.40 -0.13 25.47
CA MET A 418 13.53 -1.18 26.03
C MET A 418 14.01 -1.53 27.44
N SER A 419 13.15 -1.35 28.43
CA SER A 419 13.43 -1.57 29.85
C SER A 419 12.97 -2.94 30.33
N ARG A 420 11.74 -3.32 29.98
CA ARG A 420 11.11 -4.59 30.34
C ARG A 420 9.89 -4.88 29.47
N VAL A 421 9.50 -6.15 29.44
CA VAL A 421 8.16 -6.56 29.01
C VAL A 421 7.19 -6.38 30.18
N LEU A 422 5.94 -6.07 29.88
CA LEU A 422 4.82 -6.13 30.81
C LEU A 422 3.80 -7.15 30.28
N ASN A 423 3.22 -7.94 31.19
CA ASN A 423 2.11 -8.83 30.87
C ASN A 423 0.82 -7.99 30.86
N ASP A 424 0.03 -8.08 29.79
CA ASP A 424 -1.27 -7.42 29.72
C ASP A 424 -2.37 -8.36 30.24
N SER A 425 -2.83 -8.12 31.47
CA SER A 425 -3.90 -8.88 32.10
C SER A 425 -5.25 -8.78 31.37
N SER A 426 -5.41 -7.83 30.44
CA SER A 426 -6.64 -7.62 29.66
C SER A 426 -6.62 -8.28 28.28
N ASN A 427 -5.43 -8.63 27.76
CA ASN A 427 -5.30 -9.26 26.44
C ASN A 427 -4.03 -10.13 26.35
N PRO A 428 -4.12 -11.46 26.58
CA PRO A 428 -2.95 -12.34 26.57
C PRO A 428 -2.29 -12.52 25.20
N ASP A 429 -2.99 -12.18 24.10
CA ASP A 429 -2.45 -12.19 22.74
C ASP A 429 -1.54 -10.98 22.44
N MET A 430 -1.44 -10.01 23.35
CA MET A 430 -0.76 -8.73 23.14
C MET A 430 0.53 -8.62 23.97
N THR A 431 1.67 -8.40 23.31
CA THR A 431 2.92 -8.06 24.00
C THR A 431 2.99 -6.56 24.28
N VAL A 432 3.40 -6.18 25.49
CA VAL A 432 3.60 -4.79 25.89
C VAL A 432 5.05 -4.61 26.32
N THR A 433 5.73 -3.61 25.77
CA THR A 433 7.13 -3.30 26.09
C THR A 433 7.26 -1.86 26.56
N GLU A 434 7.86 -1.65 27.74
CA GLU A 434 8.15 -0.32 28.31
C GLU A 434 9.54 0.13 27.88
N TYR A 435 9.67 1.34 27.35
CA TYR A 435 10.93 1.99 26.96
C TYR A 435 11.12 3.24 27.81
N LEU A 436 12.32 3.41 28.35
CA LEU A 436 12.69 4.53 29.21
C LEU A 436 13.67 5.45 28.49
N ARG A 437 13.51 6.77 28.65
CA ARG A 437 14.35 7.77 28.00
C ARG A 437 15.81 7.65 28.42
N HIS A 438 16.72 7.72 27.46
CA HIS A 438 18.13 7.98 27.71
C HIS A 438 18.36 9.49 27.76
N ASN A 439 18.81 10.01 28.91
CA ASN A 439 19.13 11.42 29.08
C ASN A 439 20.54 11.69 28.54
N GLU A 440 20.63 12.11 27.28
CA GLU A 440 21.82 12.74 26.70
C GLU A 440 21.76 14.27 26.83
N TRP A 441 22.88 14.95 26.57
CA TRP A 441 22.87 16.40 26.33
C TRP A 441 22.07 16.73 25.08
N ASN A 442 21.23 17.76 25.16
CA ASN A 442 20.42 18.27 24.06
C ASN A 442 20.35 19.80 24.16
N PRO A 443 20.50 20.55 23.04
CA PRO A 443 20.36 22.00 23.04
C PRO A 443 18.90 22.44 23.24
N LYS A 444 18.72 23.66 23.75
CA LYS A 444 17.43 24.37 23.60
C LYS A 444 17.31 24.87 22.16
N CYS A 445 16.16 24.65 21.55
CA CYS A 445 15.93 24.95 20.13
C CYS A 445 14.58 25.61 19.94
N ASP A 446 14.62 26.89 19.57
CA ASP A 446 13.43 27.70 19.34
C ASP A 446 12.97 27.55 17.89
N TRP A 447 12.21 26.49 17.65
CA TRP A 447 11.77 26.02 16.33
C TRP A 447 10.24 25.99 16.21
N GLY A 448 9.49 26.47 17.21
CA GLY A 448 8.02 26.28 17.34
C GLY A 448 7.56 24.82 17.56
N ILE A 449 8.32 23.83 17.09
CA ILE A 449 8.09 22.40 17.27
C ILE A 449 8.24 22.02 18.75
N ALA A 450 7.23 21.37 19.34
CA ALA A 450 7.27 20.88 20.72
C ALA A 450 8.49 19.96 20.99
N ASP A 451 9.04 19.97 22.21
CA ASP A 451 10.18 19.11 22.55
C ASP A 451 9.72 17.78 23.19
N PRO A 452 10.15 16.60 22.69
CA PRO A 452 9.81 15.31 23.28
C PRO A 452 10.48 15.02 24.63
N SER A 453 11.26 15.96 25.20
CA SER A 453 11.87 15.84 26.53
C SER A 453 10.86 15.87 27.70
N ASP A 454 9.58 16.14 27.45
CA ASP A 454 8.51 15.87 28.43
C ASP A 454 8.17 14.37 28.53
N ILE A 455 8.41 13.59 27.47
CA ILE A 455 8.13 12.15 27.44
C ILE A 455 9.24 11.40 28.17
N ASN A 456 8.90 10.75 29.27
CA ASN A 456 9.83 9.96 30.10
C ASN A 456 9.72 8.46 29.80
N ARG A 457 8.52 7.98 29.43
CA ARG A 457 8.24 6.56 29.13
C ARG A 457 7.41 6.39 27.87
N ILE A 458 7.66 5.30 27.15
CA ILE A 458 6.88 4.88 25.99
C ILE A 458 6.43 3.43 26.21
N PHE A 459 5.16 3.14 25.96
CA PHE A 459 4.65 1.76 25.90
C PHE A 459 4.38 1.39 24.44
N VAL A 460 5.04 0.33 23.96
CA VAL A 460 4.77 -0.25 22.64
C VAL A 460 3.98 -1.54 22.80
N TYR A 461 2.77 -1.53 22.27
CA TYR A 461 1.87 -2.67 22.17
C TYR A 461 2.07 -3.35 20.81
N LYS A 462 2.19 -4.68 20.76
CA LYS A 462 2.30 -5.46 19.52
C LYS A 462 1.72 -6.87 19.68
N LYS A 463 0.94 -7.34 18.71
CA LYS A 463 0.61 -8.77 18.58
C LYS A 463 1.79 -9.53 17.94
N PRO A 464 2.27 -10.65 18.53
CA PRO A 464 3.32 -11.47 17.93
C PRO A 464 2.98 -11.94 16.52
N ASN A 465 3.99 -12.04 15.66
CA ASN A 465 3.85 -12.52 14.28
C ASN A 465 4.99 -13.49 13.89
N PRO A 466 5.01 -14.70 14.47
CA PRO A 466 6.11 -15.66 14.31
C PRO A 466 6.29 -16.17 12.87
N ASP A 467 5.26 -16.04 12.04
CA ASP A 467 5.19 -16.45 10.63
C ASP A 467 5.36 -15.30 9.63
N ARG A 468 5.75 -14.09 10.08
CA ARG A 468 5.95 -12.92 9.19
C ARG A 468 6.90 -13.18 8.02
N TRP A 469 7.87 -14.08 8.21
CA TRP A 469 8.90 -14.44 7.23
C TRP A 469 8.46 -15.55 6.25
N ASN A 470 7.25 -16.11 6.43
CA ASN A 470 6.61 -17.01 5.45
C ASN A 470 5.86 -16.21 4.36
N LYS A 471 6.05 -14.89 4.30
CA LYS A 471 5.38 -13.93 3.41
C LYS A 471 6.43 -12.93 2.89
N ALA A 472 6.08 -12.19 1.83
CA ALA A 472 6.93 -11.12 1.32
C ALA A 472 7.27 -10.09 2.43
N PRO A 473 8.56 -9.73 2.65
CA PRO A 473 8.95 -8.79 3.69
C PRO A 473 8.29 -7.41 3.57
N ARG A 474 7.48 -7.02 4.56
CA ARG A 474 6.93 -5.67 4.75
C ARG A 474 7.19 -5.22 6.19
N ARG A 475 7.48 -3.93 6.39
CA ARG A 475 7.54 -3.33 7.74
C ARG A 475 6.18 -3.43 8.41
N ASP A 476 6.20 -3.50 9.75
CA ASP A 476 5.01 -3.21 10.54
C ASP A 476 4.71 -1.69 10.49
N CYS A 477 3.45 -1.32 10.57
CA CYS A 477 3.01 0.07 10.69
C CYS A 477 2.77 0.39 12.16
N CYS A 478 3.28 1.54 12.63
CA CYS A 478 2.98 2.04 13.97
C CYS A 478 1.93 3.15 13.97
N ARG A 479 1.12 3.21 15.03
CA ARG A 479 0.05 4.19 15.22
C ARG A 479 0.13 4.74 16.63
N LEU A 480 0.06 6.06 16.78
CA LEU A 480 -0.02 6.72 18.08
C LEU A 480 -1.39 6.47 18.71
N VAL A 481 -1.41 6.09 19.98
CA VAL A 481 -2.64 5.94 20.78
C VAL A 481 -2.76 7.16 21.70
N PRO A 482 -3.88 7.91 21.67
CA PRO A 482 -4.11 9.03 22.58
C PRO A 482 -4.01 8.61 24.04
N THR A 483 -3.40 9.46 24.88
CA THR A 483 -3.25 9.22 26.31
C THR A 483 -3.38 10.53 27.10
N THR A 484 -4.08 10.47 28.23
CA THR A 484 -4.28 11.59 29.15
C THR A 484 -3.15 11.71 30.19
N LYS A 485 -2.27 10.72 30.30
CA LYS A 485 -1.20 10.68 31.31
C LYS A 485 0.03 11.46 30.84
N LYS A 486 0.32 12.58 31.51
CA LYS A 486 1.51 13.42 31.24
C LYS A 486 2.81 12.59 31.28
N GLY A 487 3.72 12.89 30.35
CA GLY A 487 5.04 12.25 30.24
C GLY A 487 5.06 10.79 29.80
N ILE A 488 3.91 10.23 29.41
CA ILE A 488 3.76 8.89 28.83
C ILE A 488 3.33 9.02 27.37
N MET A 489 3.88 8.15 26.51
CA MET A 489 3.43 7.95 25.14
C MET A 489 3.04 6.48 24.93
N VAL A 490 2.04 6.22 24.09
CA VAL A 490 1.60 4.87 23.74
C VAL A 490 1.61 4.70 22.23
N ILE A 491 2.18 3.60 21.76
CA ILE A 491 2.31 3.25 20.34
C ILE A 491 1.75 1.83 20.15
N ASN A 492 0.88 1.65 19.17
CA ASN A 492 0.46 0.34 18.70
C ASN A 492 1.26 -0.01 17.43
N VAL A 493 1.93 -1.16 17.41
CA VAL A 493 2.67 -1.71 16.26
C VAL A 493 1.93 -2.95 15.78
N ALA A 494 1.45 -2.91 14.54
CA ALA A 494 0.76 -4.02 13.91
C ALA A 494 1.24 -4.19 12.47
N ALA A 495 0.85 -5.28 11.81
CA ALA A 495 0.95 -5.34 10.36
C ALA A 495 0.29 -4.08 9.76
N CYS A 496 0.92 -3.49 8.74
CA CYS A 496 0.25 -2.49 7.92
C CYS A 496 -1.05 -3.10 7.39
N ALA A 497 -2.14 -2.35 7.51
CA ALA A 497 -3.43 -2.83 7.04
C ALA A 497 -3.48 -2.86 5.51
N ASN A 498 -4.49 -3.49 4.95
CA ASN A 498 -4.69 -3.50 3.49
C ASN A 498 -5.28 -2.14 3.02
N ASP A 499 -5.88 -1.41 3.97
CA ASP A 499 -6.64 -0.14 3.97
C ASP A 499 -5.98 1.10 3.32
N GLU A 500 -4.87 0.92 2.60
CA GLU A 500 -4.15 1.95 1.82
C GLU A 500 -4.20 1.64 0.31
N ILE A 501 -4.33 0.36 -0.04
CA ILE A 501 -4.27 -0.19 -1.41
C ILE A 501 -5.21 -1.39 -1.50
N TYR A 502 -6.40 -1.18 -2.06
CA TYR A 502 -7.32 -2.25 -2.44
C TYR A 502 -7.11 -2.63 -3.90
N LEU A 503 -6.90 -3.92 -4.15
CA LEU A 503 -6.85 -4.52 -5.48
C LEU A 503 -7.85 -5.69 -5.47
N VAL A 504 -8.92 -5.59 -6.24
CA VAL A 504 -10.05 -6.54 -6.21
C VAL A 504 -10.19 -7.24 -7.57
N ASN A 505 -10.26 -8.57 -7.55
CA ASN A 505 -10.57 -9.42 -8.69
C ASN A 505 -12.07 -9.73 -8.68
N CYS A 506 -12.84 -9.15 -9.59
CA CYS A 506 -14.30 -9.17 -9.54
C CYS A 506 -14.89 -10.40 -10.25
N GLY A 507 -15.83 -11.06 -9.59
CA GLY A 507 -16.47 -12.29 -10.08
C GLY A 507 -15.60 -13.54 -9.98
N SER A 508 -14.54 -13.50 -9.16
CA SER A 508 -13.64 -14.64 -8.95
C SER A 508 -13.74 -15.15 -7.51
N ASP A 509 -13.56 -16.45 -7.35
CA ASP A 509 -13.45 -17.11 -6.03
C ASP A 509 -11.98 -17.30 -5.57
N VAL A 510 -11.00 -16.90 -6.40
CA VAL A 510 -9.56 -17.05 -6.10
C VAL A 510 -8.74 -15.78 -6.36
N ASP A 511 -7.82 -15.50 -5.44
CA ASP A 511 -6.86 -14.40 -5.56
C ASP A 511 -5.97 -14.59 -6.79
N SER A 512 -5.76 -13.51 -7.54
CA SER A 512 -4.96 -13.51 -8.77
C SER A 512 -3.74 -12.59 -8.63
N THR A 513 -2.63 -12.94 -9.31
CA THR A 513 -1.44 -12.09 -9.36
C THR A 513 -1.22 -11.58 -10.78
N VAL A 514 -1.07 -10.27 -10.93
CA VAL A 514 -0.83 -9.57 -12.21
C VAL A 514 0.24 -8.51 -11.97
N ASP A 515 1.31 -8.50 -12.77
CA ASP A 515 2.47 -7.60 -12.61
C ASP A 515 3.11 -7.61 -11.21
N ASN A 516 3.16 -8.79 -10.58
CA ASN A 516 3.54 -9.02 -9.17
C ASN A 516 2.60 -8.38 -8.12
N ARG A 517 1.44 -7.86 -8.53
CA ARG A 517 0.40 -7.29 -7.65
C ARG A 517 -0.67 -8.33 -7.37
N ARG A 518 -1.02 -8.55 -6.10
CA ARG A 518 -2.06 -9.50 -5.68
C ARG A 518 -3.42 -8.81 -5.63
N PHE A 519 -4.34 -9.25 -6.48
CA PHE A 519 -5.75 -8.90 -6.46
C PHE A 519 -6.52 -9.93 -5.63
N VAL A 520 -7.29 -9.45 -4.65
CA VAL A 520 -8.10 -10.28 -3.74
C VAL A 520 -9.43 -10.62 -4.40
N ALA A 521 -9.86 -11.87 -4.30
CA ALA A 521 -11.15 -12.32 -4.82
C ALA A 521 -12.33 -11.65 -4.09
N ASP A 522 -13.34 -11.16 -4.81
CA ASP A 522 -14.59 -10.66 -4.21
C ASP A 522 -15.63 -11.75 -3.93
N ALA A 523 -15.16 -12.97 -3.63
CA ALA A 523 -15.98 -14.14 -3.32
C ALA A 523 -17.03 -13.86 -2.24
N THR A 524 -18.26 -14.32 -2.43
CA THR A 524 -19.36 -14.16 -1.45
C THR A 524 -19.15 -14.93 -0.15
N THR A 525 -18.21 -15.89 -0.16
CA THR A 525 -17.75 -16.70 0.97
C THR A 525 -16.55 -16.09 1.71
N SER A 526 -16.00 -14.96 1.25
CA SER A 526 -14.87 -14.31 1.90
C SER A 526 -15.26 -13.60 3.20
N ASN A 527 -14.33 -13.56 4.16
CA ASN A 527 -14.52 -12.85 5.43
C ASN A 527 -14.52 -11.31 5.29
N VAL A 528 -14.34 -10.77 4.08
CA VAL A 528 -14.28 -9.32 3.78
C VAL A 528 -15.21 -9.05 2.60
N LYS A 529 -16.49 -8.84 2.89
CA LYS A 529 -17.51 -8.61 1.86
C LYS A 529 -17.41 -7.18 1.32
N PHE A 530 -16.64 -7.00 0.24
CA PHE A 530 -16.37 -5.69 -0.38
C PHE A 530 -17.60 -4.98 -1.00
N PHE A 531 -18.71 -5.69 -1.25
CA PHE A 531 -19.88 -5.13 -1.93
C PHE A 531 -21.22 -5.52 -1.29
N THR A 532 -22.24 -4.68 -1.46
CA THR A 532 -23.63 -4.98 -1.10
C THR A 532 -24.54 -4.93 -2.32
N SER A 533 -25.16 -6.07 -2.65
CA SER A 533 -26.19 -6.19 -3.67
C SER A 533 -27.01 -7.46 -3.45
N GLU A 534 -28.33 -7.41 -3.71
CA GLU A 534 -29.11 -8.61 -3.97
C GLU A 534 -28.90 -9.04 -5.43
N GLY A 535 -28.61 -10.32 -5.69
CA GLY A 535 -28.60 -10.87 -7.05
C GLY A 535 -27.43 -10.49 -7.95
N SER A 536 -26.24 -10.20 -7.42
CA SER A 536 -25.04 -10.12 -8.27
C SER A 536 -24.68 -11.49 -8.85
N ILE A 537 -24.31 -11.55 -10.12
CA ILE A 537 -23.83 -12.76 -10.78
C ILE A 537 -22.30 -12.68 -10.89
N ALA A 538 -21.60 -13.78 -10.59
CA ALA A 538 -20.19 -13.95 -10.93
C ALA A 538 -20.12 -14.64 -12.30
N LEU A 539 -19.39 -14.04 -13.25
CA LEU A 539 -19.18 -14.59 -14.59
C LEU A 539 -17.70 -14.94 -14.79
N GLN A 540 -17.45 -16.10 -15.37
CA GLN A 540 -16.16 -16.57 -15.83
C GLN A 540 -16.26 -16.86 -17.33
N GLY A 541 -15.26 -16.44 -18.11
CA GLY A 541 -15.25 -16.64 -19.56
C GLY A 541 -15.08 -18.10 -19.96
N GLU A 542 -15.72 -18.50 -21.06
CA GLU A 542 -15.77 -19.87 -21.60
C GLU A 542 -14.60 -20.16 -22.56
N ASP A 543 -13.36 -20.02 -22.05
CA ASP A 543 -12.07 -20.21 -22.76
C ASP A 543 -11.96 -19.44 -24.10
N LEU A 544 -11.02 -19.73 -25.00
CA LEU A 544 -9.60 -19.40 -24.77
C LEU A 544 -9.40 -17.88 -24.92
N ALA A 545 -9.24 -17.16 -23.81
CA ALA A 545 -8.67 -15.81 -23.91
C ALA A 545 -7.24 -15.90 -24.47
N PRO A 546 -6.79 -15.00 -25.37
CA PRO A 546 -5.46 -15.09 -25.96
C PRO A 546 -4.37 -15.15 -24.86
N PRO A 547 -3.26 -15.90 -25.06
CA PRO A 547 -2.41 -16.41 -23.98
C PRO A 547 -1.78 -15.34 -23.07
N ASN A 548 -1.79 -14.07 -23.49
CA ASN A 548 -1.25 -12.94 -22.76
C ASN A 548 -2.32 -12.11 -21.99
N VAL A 549 -3.59 -12.54 -21.90
CA VAL A 549 -4.62 -11.82 -21.12
C VAL A 549 -4.47 -12.09 -19.61
N PRO A 550 -4.26 -11.06 -18.77
CA PRO A 550 -4.14 -11.21 -17.32
C PRO A 550 -5.39 -11.84 -16.68
N GLN A 551 -5.20 -12.59 -15.59
CA GLN A 551 -6.28 -13.35 -14.93
C GLN A 551 -7.46 -12.48 -14.48
N ILE A 552 -7.20 -11.24 -14.05
CA ILE A 552 -8.23 -10.27 -13.63
C ILE A 552 -9.20 -9.84 -14.74
N TYR A 553 -8.92 -10.20 -16.00
CA TYR A 553 -9.78 -9.93 -17.15
C TYR A 553 -10.49 -11.19 -17.68
N LYS A 554 -10.46 -12.30 -16.94
CA LYS A 554 -11.17 -13.57 -17.27
C LYS A 554 -12.43 -13.80 -16.45
N THR A 555 -12.64 -13.00 -15.41
CA THR A 555 -13.86 -12.94 -14.61
C THR A 555 -14.48 -11.54 -14.64
N ALA A 556 -15.77 -11.45 -14.31
CA ALA A 556 -16.46 -10.20 -14.06
C ALA A 556 -17.57 -10.41 -13.01
N ARG A 557 -17.84 -9.39 -12.19
CA ARG A 557 -19.08 -9.33 -11.40
C ARG A 557 -20.11 -8.49 -12.14
N ILE A 558 -21.34 -9.00 -12.20
CA ILE A 558 -22.48 -8.44 -12.92
C ILE A 558 -23.57 -8.05 -11.92
N PHE A 559 -24.21 -6.91 -12.16
CA PHE A 559 -25.25 -6.33 -11.31
C PHE A 559 -26.49 -5.99 -12.15
N ALA A 560 -27.56 -6.77 -11.99
CA ALA A 560 -28.88 -6.51 -12.61
C ALA A 560 -29.73 -5.47 -11.84
N ARG A 561 -29.16 -4.86 -10.80
CA ARG A 561 -29.73 -3.79 -9.96
C ARG A 561 -28.59 -2.89 -9.49
N GLN A 562 -28.93 -1.75 -8.88
CA GLN A 562 -27.96 -0.91 -8.20
C GLN A 562 -27.16 -1.72 -7.16
N ALA A 563 -25.83 -1.60 -7.24
CA ALA A 563 -24.87 -2.21 -6.32
C ALA A 563 -23.85 -1.17 -5.84
N LYS A 564 -23.19 -1.44 -4.71
CA LYS A 564 -22.08 -0.62 -4.21
C LYS A 564 -20.92 -1.48 -3.70
N TYR A 565 -19.69 -1.03 -3.92
CA TYR A 565 -18.49 -1.44 -3.22
C TYR A 565 -18.11 -0.39 -2.17
N GLU A 566 -17.59 -0.82 -1.03
CA GLU A 566 -17.24 0.06 0.10
C GLU A 566 -15.84 -0.28 0.64
N PHE A 567 -14.95 0.71 0.65
CA PHE A 567 -13.52 0.56 0.97
C PHE A 567 -13.12 1.51 2.10
N ASN A 568 -12.71 0.97 3.24
CA ASN A 568 -12.32 1.76 4.41
C ASN A 568 -10.88 2.27 4.23
N VAL A 569 -10.68 3.57 4.00
CA VAL A 569 -9.35 4.14 3.71
C VAL A 569 -8.73 4.83 4.91
N GLY A 570 -7.41 4.68 5.08
CA GLY A 570 -6.69 5.13 6.29
C GLY A 570 -6.74 6.64 6.56
N GLU A 571 -6.71 7.46 5.51
CA GLU A 571 -6.69 8.93 5.61
C GLU A 571 -7.69 9.60 4.65
N LYS A 572 -8.00 10.88 4.91
CA LYS A 572 -8.76 11.74 3.99
C LYS A 572 -7.82 12.37 2.95
N GLY A 573 -8.31 12.53 1.73
CA GLY A 573 -7.60 13.19 0.64
C GLY A 573 -7.89 12.57 -0.73
N THR A 574 -7.05 12.89 -1.71
CA THR A 574 -7.12 12.31 -3.07
C THR A 574 -6.89 10.79 -3.03
N HIS A 575 -7.75 10.06 -3.71
CA HIS A 575 -7.65 8.62 -3.94
C HIS A 575 -7.68 8.36 -5.45
N MET A 576 -6.78 7.50 -5.91
CA MET A 576 -6.75 7.01 -7.28
C MET A 576 -7.63 5.77 -7.38
N VAL A 577 -8.67 5.83 -8.21
CA VAL A 577 -9.65 4.77 -8.44
C VAL A 577 -9.51 4.30 -9.87
N ARG A 578 -9.24 3.01 -10.08
CA ARG A 578 -9.22 2.40 -11.42
C ARG A 578 -10.34 1.39 -11.56
N LEU A 579 -11.07 1.49 -12.66
CA LEU A 579 -12.12 0.56 -13.05
C LEU A 579 -11.69 -0.19 -14.30
N HIS A 580 -11.69 -1.52 -14.22
CA HIS A 580 -11.22 -2.39 -15.29
C HIS A 580 -12.41 -3.04 -16.00
N PHE A 581 -12.49 -2.84 -17.31
CA PHE A 581 -13.53 -3.36 -18.18
C PHE A 581 -12.90 -4.14 -19.34
N ASN A 582 -13.32 -5.40 -19.53
CA ASN A 582 -12.88 -6.26 -20.61
C ASN A 582 -13.98 -7.27 -20.95
N ARG A 583 -14.27 -7.42 -22.25
CA ARG A 583 -15.30 -8.33 -22.75
C ARG A 583 -14.94 -9.80 -22.47
N LEU A 584 -15.96 -10.59 -22.14
CA LEU A 584 -15.87 -12.02 -21.87
C LEU A 584 -16.85 -12.74 -22.79
N ASN A 585 -16.41 -13.83 -23.43
CA ASN A 585 -17.31 -14.74 -24.11
C ASN A 585 -17.97 -15.65 -23.07
N SER A 586 -19.31 -15.67 -23.04
CA SER A 586 -20.09 -16.67 -22.31
C SER A 586 -21.43 -16.90 -23.01
N SER A 587 -21.86 -18.16 -23.04
CA SER A 587 -23.21 -18.58 -23.47
C SER A 587 -24.35 -18.05 -22.60
N LYS A 588 -24.06 -17.44 -21.44
CA LYS A 588 -25.07 -17.05 -20.44
C LYS A 588 -25.48 -15.57 -20.50
N ILE A 589 -24.52 -14.68 -20.73
CA ILE A 589 -24.70 -13.22 -20.75
C ILE A 589 -23.68 -12.63 -21.71
N ASP A 590 -24.14 -11.90 -22.73
CA ASP A 590 -23.26 -11.05 -23.55
C ASP A 590 -23.02 -9.71 -22.83
N LEU A 591 -21.75 -9.42 -22.51
CA LEU A 591 -21.36 -8.17 -21.87
C LEU A 591 -21.55 -6.93 -22.77
N ASN A 592 -21.60 -7.07 -24.09
CA ASN A 592 -21.91 -5.96 -25.00
C ASN A 592 -23.28 -5.31 -24.69
N ASP A 593 -24.21 -6.11 -24.15
CA ASP A 593 -25.56 -5.67 -23.80
C ASP A 593 -25.62 -4.81 -22.52
N ALA A 594 -24.50 -4.60 -21.80
CA ALA A 594 -24.44 -3.74 -20.63
C ALA A 594 -24.68 -2.26 -20.98
N GLU A 595 -25.44 -1.53 -20.17
CA GLU A 595 -25.60 -0.07 -20.25
C GLU A 595 -25.84 0.48 -18.83
N PHE A 596 -24.89 1.25 -18.29
CA PHE A 596 -24.90 1.63 -16.88
C PHE A 596 -24.18 2.95 -16.55
N HIS A 597 -24.33 3.39 -15.31
CA HIS A 597 -23.64 4.52 -14.71
C HIS A 597 -22.73 4.05 -13.59
N VAL A 598 -21.65 4.79 -13.33
CA VAL A 598 -20.81 4.61 -12.15
C VAL A 598 -20.67 5.94 -11.42
N THR A 599 -20.84 5.91 -10.09
CA THR A 599 -20.59 7.06 -9.21
C THR A 599 -19.62 6.73 -8.10
N VAL A 600 -18.74 7.69 -7.75
CA VAL A 600 -17.72 7.56 -6.71
C VAL A 600 -17.87 8.73 -5.74
N ASN A 601 -18.21 8.43 -4.48
CA ASN A 601 -18.32 9.41 -3.38
C ASN A 601 -19.18 10.67 -3.62
N GLY A 602 -20.02 10.70 -4.67
CA GLY A 602 -20.86 11.85 -5.04
C GLY A 602 -20.60 12.38 -6.45
N HIS A 603 -19.48 11.98 -7.07
CA HIS A 603 -19.18 12.30 -8.45
C HIS A 603 -19.74 11.25 -9.41
N VAL A 604 -20.20 11.69 -10.58
CA VAL A 604 -20.50 10.78 -11.71
C VAL A 604 -19.21 10.62 -12.50
N VAL A 605 -18.71 9.38 -12.58
CA VAL A 605 -17.45 9.08 -13.27
C VAL A 605 -17.66 8.40 -14.63
N LEU A 606 -18.81 7.77 -14.84
CA LEU A 606 -19.25 7.17 -16.11
C LEU A 606 -20.79 7.23 -16.21
N ARG A 607 -21.34 7.52 -17.39
CA ARG A 607 -22.78 7.69 -17.64
C ARG A 607 -23.21 7.01 -18.95
N ASN A 608 -24.21 6.14 -18.90
CA ASN A 608 -24.63 5.31 -20.04
C ASN A 608 -23.48 4.50 -20.67
N PHE A 609 -22.42 4.20 -19.89
CA PHE A 609 -21.28 3.41 -20.33
C PHE A 609 -21.75 2.02 -20.79
N ARG A 610 -21.19 1.55 -21.90
CA ARG A 610 -21.61 0.33 -22.58
C ARG A 610 -20.50 -0.68 -22.68
N GLY A 611 -20.86 -1.97 -22.75
CA GLY A 611 -19.87 -3.05 -22.93
C GLY A 611 -19.24 -3.09 -24.32
N ASP A 612 -19.85 -2.47 -25.32
CA ASP A 612 -19.33 -2.33 -26.69
C ASP A 612 -18.34 -1.16 -26.87
N ASP A 613 -18.06 -0.37 -25.82
CA ASP A 613 -17.02 0.66 -25.83
C ASP A 613 -15.64 0.03 -26.10
N ASN A 614 -14.96 0.51 -27.14
CA ASN A 614 -13.63 0.05 -27.57
C ASN A 614 -12.49 0.87 -26.93
N ASP A 615 -12.80 2.01 -26.31
CA ASP A 615 -11.83 2.86 -25.62
C ASP A 615 -11.39 2.22 -24.27
N SER A 616 -10.33 2.76 -23.67
CA SER A 616 -9.43 2.11 -22.69
C SER A 616 -10.09 1.09 -21.73
N ARG A 617 -9.52 -0.13 -21.71
CA ARG A 617 -9.83 -1.20 -20.75
C ARG A 617 -9.66 -0.83 -19.27
N VAL A 618 -9.03 0.32 -18.99
CA VAL A 618 -8.87 0.88 -17.65
C VAL A 618 -9.25 2.36 -17.69
N ARG A 619 -10.26 2.73 -16.90
CA ARG A 619 -10.59 4.13 -16.59
C ARG A 619 -9.94 4.50 -15.26
N GLU A 620 -9.13 5.56 -15.23
CA GLU A 620 -8.41 6.02 -14.02
C GLU A 620 -8.93 7.40 -13.58
N PHE A 621 -9.36 7.48 -12.32
CA PHE A 621 -9.92 8.69 -11.72
C PHE A 621 -9.12 9.10 -10.49
N LEU A 622 -8.96 10.41 -10.28
CA LEU A 622 -8.45 11.01 -9.03
C LEU A 622 -9.61 11.72 -8.33
N ILE A 623 -10.03 11.19 -7.18
CA ILE A 623 -11.21 11.68 -6.44
C ILE A 623 -10.77 12.15 -5.04
N TRP A 624 -11.10 13.38 -4.65
CA TRP A 624 -10.92 13.83 -3.26
C TRP A 624 -12.01 13.23 -2.35
N VAL A 625 -11.61 12.72 -1.18
CA VAL A 625 -12.54 12.05 -0.26
C VAL A 625 -12.40 12.61 1.16
N ASP A 626 -13.47 13.26 1.63
CA ASP A 626 -13.58 13.89 2.96
C ASP A 626 -14.05 12.94 4.08
N VAL A 627 -14.24 11.65 3.79
CA VAL A 627 -14.53 10.58 4.76
C VAL A 627 -13.44 9.50 4.69
N ARG A 628 -13.43 8.56 5.63
CA ARG A 628 -12.50 7.40 5.60
C ARG A 628 -13.08 6.22 4.80
N GLU A 629 -13.82 6.51 3.75
CA GLU A 629 -14.55 5.51 2.99
C GLU A 629 -14.67 5.90 1.51
N VAL A 630 -14.18 5.05 0.61
CA VAL A 630 -14.43 5.17 -0.83
C VAL A 630 -15.62 4.27 -1.18
N VAL A 631 -16.67 4.87 -1.76
CA VAL A 631 -17.92 4.16 -2.11
C VAL A 631 -18.17 4.30 -3.60
N ILE A 632 -18.01 3.18 -4.31
CA ILE A 632 -18.21 3.07 -5.77
C ILE A 632 -19.56 2.40 -6.02
N ARG A 633 -20.47 3.07 -6.72
CA ARG A 633 -21.81 2.55 -7.03
C ARG A 633 -21.95 2.25 -8.52
N PHE A 634 -22.45 1.07 -8.84
CA PHE A 634 -22.80 0.65 -10.20
C PHE A 634 -24.33 0.68 -10.33
N VAL A 635 -24.85 1.40 -11.32
CA VAL A 635 -26.29 1.63 -11.50
C VAL A 635 -26.69 1.33 -12.96
N PRO A 636 -27.39 0.23 -13.25
CA PRO A 636 -27.91 -0.03 -14.61
C PRO A 636 -28.82 1.10 -15.11
N SER A 637 -28.78 1.40 -16.40
CA SER A 637 -29.56 2.51 -16.99
C SER A 637 -31.07 2.28 -16.95
N LYS A 638 -31.50 1.00 -16.95
CA LYS A 638 -32.88 0.52 -17.09
C LYS A 638 -33.03 -0.83 -16.36
N ASP A 639 -34.23 -1.17 -15.91
CA ASP A 639 -34.55 -2.44 -15.23
C ASP A 639 -34.22 -3.71 -16.04
N SER A 640 -34.08 -3.60 -17.37
CA SER A 640 -33.71 -4.69 -18.29
C SER A 640 -32.23 -4.72 -18.68
N LYS A 641 -31.42 -3.78 -18.18
CA LYS A 641 -29.98 -3.68 -18.41
C LYS A 641 -29.21 -4.04 -17.15
N PHE A 642 -27.91 -4.24 -17.28
CA PHE A 642 -27.02 -4.56 -16.16
C PHE A 642 -25.72 -3.77 -16.22
N ALA A 643 -25.03 -3.70 -15.09
CA ALA A 643 -23.67 -3.20 -14.96
C ALA A 643 -22.69 -4.37 -14.78
N PHE A 644 -21.42 -4.20 -15.15
CA PHE A 644 -20.36 -5.17 -14.85
C PHE A 644 -19.03 -4.49 -14.51
N VAL A 645 -18.12 -5.24 -13.88
CA VAL A 645 -16.72 -4.84 -13.66
C VAL A 645 -15.83 -6.07 -13.54
N ASN A 646 -14.61 -6.03 -14.09
CA ASN A 646 -13.65 -7.12 -14.05
C ASN A 646 -12.67 -7.00 -12.87
N ALA A 647 -12.21 -5.78 -12.57
CA ALA A 647 -11.38 -5.50 -11.41
C ALA A 647 -11.52 -4.04 -10.96
N ILE A 648 -11.18 -3.78 -9.69
CA ILE A 648 -11.16 -2.45 -9.08
C ILE A 648 -9.82 -2.24 -8.36
N GLU A 649 -9.17 -1.11 -8.60
CA GLU A 649 -8.06 -0.62 -7.78
C GLU A 649 -8.49 0.65 -7.02
N VAL A 650 -8.22 0.73 -5.73
CA VAL A 650 -8.37 1.96 -4.92
C VAL A 650 -7.08 2.18 -4.15
N ILE A 651 -6.36 3.26 -4.47
CA ILE A 651 -5.02 3.57 -3.97
C ILE A 651 -5.05 4.95 -3.31
N SER A 652 -4.66 5.07 -2.04
CA SER A 652 -4.50 6.39 -1.40
C SER A 652 -3.33 7.15 -2.03
N ALA A 653 -3.59 8.36 -2.54
CA ALA A 653 -2.57 9.16 -3.21
C ALA A 653 -1.74 9.99 -2.21
N PRO A 654 -0.45 10.26 -2.51
CA PRO A 654 0.35 11.23 -1.78
C PRO A 654 -0.23 12.65 -1.87
N LYS A 655 -0.05 13.44 -0.82
CA LYS A 655 -0.61 14.82 -0.72
C LYS A 655 0.05 15.82 -1.66
N ASP A 656 1.21 15.47 -2.20
CA ASP A 656 1.99 16.20 -3.18
C ASP A 656 1.69 15.80 -4.64
N LEU A 657 0.79 14.82 -4.86
CA LEU A 657 0.45 14.35 -6.22
C LEU A 657 -0.33 15.40 -7.03
N ILE A 658 -1.19 16.19 -6.38
CA ILE A 658 -1.96 17.28 -6.99
C ILE A 658 -1.78 18.53 -6.12
N ALA A 659 -1.28 19.61 -6.71
CA ALA A 659 -1.20 20.90 -6.04
C ALA A 659 -2.60 21.54 -5.96
N ASP A 660 -2.86 22.36 -4.93
CA ASP A 660 -4.15 23.08 -4.81
C ASP A 660 -4.24 24.32 -5.72
N VAL A 661 -3.15 24.66 -6.41
CA VAL A 661 -2.98 25.86 -7.24
C VAL A 661 -2.39 25.48 -8.59
N ALA A 662 -2.92 26.08 -9.66
CA ALA A 662 -2.46 25.92 -11.03
C ALA A 662 -2.59 27.24 -11.81
N THR A 663 -1.95 27.33 -12.97
CA THR A 663 -2.04 28.50 -13.86
C THR A 663 -3.20 28.33 -14.83
N SER A 664 -4.25 29.15 -14.72
CA SER A 664 -5.32 29.14 -15.73
C SER A 664 -4.84 29.85 -17.00
N VAL A 665 -5.10 29.28 -18.17
CA VAL A 665 -4.69 29.84 -19.47
C VAL A 665 -5.91 30.06 -20.35
N SER A 666 -6.04 31.25 -20.93
CA SER A 666 -7.05 31.58 -21.93
C SER A 666 -6.45 32.47 -23.03
N HIS A 667 -7.27 32.83 -24.01
CA HIS A 667 -6.92 33.82 -25.04
C HIS A 667 -6.48 35.18 -24.44
N ASP A 668 -7.08 35.56 -23.31
CA ASP A 668 -6.83 36.87 -22.67
C ASP A 668 -5.60 36.85 -21.74
N GLY A 669 -4.88 35.73 -21.66
CA GLY A 669 -3.61 35.58 -20.95
C GLY A 669 -3.64 34.50 -19.87
N THR A 670 -2.88 34.73 -18.79
CA THR A 670 -2.72 33.78 -17.69
C THR A 670 -3.28 34.30 -16.37
N GLY A 671 -3.84 33.39 -15.58
CA GLY A 671 -4.42 33.64 -14.26
C GLY A 671 -4.09 32.54 -13.26
N LYS A 672 -4.74 32.56 -12.10
CA LYS A 672 -4.48 31.62 -11.00
C LYS A 672 -5.73 30.83 -10.61
N PHE A 673 -5.72 29.53 -10.90
CA PHE A 673 -6.70 28.58 -10.37
C PHE A 673 -6.35 28.20 -8.92
N ASN A 674 -7.36 27.99 -8.08
CA ASN A 674 -7.20 27.59 -6.66
C ASN A 674 -8.27 26.55 -6.30
N GLY A 675 -7.99 25.63 -5.37
CA GLY A 675 -8.90 24.53 -5.01
C GLY A 675 -8.77 23.29 -5.89
N LEU A 676 -7.73 23.19 -6.73
CA LEU A 676 -7.54 22.10 -7.69
C LEU A 676 -7.47 20.71 -7.02
N ALA A 677 -6.88 20.62 -5.83
CA ALA A 677 -6.69 19.34 -5.15
C ALA A 677 -8.01 18.67 -4.69
N LYS A 678 -9.13 19.41 -4.72
CA LYS A 678 -10.47 18.92 -4.39
C LYS A 678 -11.31 18.52 -5.59
N GLN A 679 -10.89 18.85 -6.81
CA GLN A 679 -11.63 18.47 -8.01
C GLN A 679 -11.49 16.97 -8.27
N ALA A 680 -12.59 16.33 -8.65
CA ALA A 680 -12.56 15.01 -9.26
C ALA A 680 -12.05 15.13 -10.69
N MET A 681 -11.17 14.21 -11.08
CA MET A 681 -10.53 14.21 -12.40
C MET A 681 -10.53 12.81 -13.02
N GLU A 682 -10.68 12.73 -14.33
CA GLU A 682 -10.42 11.54 -15.16
C GLU A 682 -9.09 11.73 -15.90
N VAL A 683 -8.17 10.76 -15.80
CA VAL A 683 -6.89 10.82 -16.51
C VAL A 683 -7.07 10.36 -17.95
N MET A 684 -7.05 11.31 -18.89
CA MET A 684 -7.23 11.06 -20.32
C MET A 684 -5.92 10.59 -20.97
N TYR A 685 -4.83 11.33 -20.73
CA TYR A 685 -3.53 11.07 -21.34
C TYR A 685 -2.40 11.13 -20.31
N ARG A 686 -1.39 10.29 -20.51
CA ARG A 686 -0.17 10.21 -19.70
C ARG A 686 1.00 9.77 -20.57
N ILE A 687 1.90 10.70 -20.85
CA ILE A 687 2.86 10.65 -21.95
C ILE A 687 4.30 10.76 -21.42
N ASN A 688 5.16 9.84 -21.88
CA ASN A 688 6.59 9.85 -21.67
C ASN A 688 7.30 10.36 -22.93
N VAL A 689 7.78 11.61 -22.88
CA VAL A 689 8.22 12.34 -24.08
C VAL A 689 9.66 11.99 -24.44
N GLY A 690 9.88 11.56 -25.68
CA GLY A 690 11.14 10.98 -26.14
C GLY A 690 11.45 9.59 -25.56
N GLY A 691 10.57 9.04 -24.71
CA GLY A 691 10.82 7.83 -23.95
C GLY A 691 10.19 6.56 -24.53
N ARG A 692 10.27 5.48 -23.74
CA ARG A 692 9.57 4.21 -24.01
C ARG A 692 8.35 4.10 -23.09
N LYS A 693 7.38 3.25 -23.49
CA LYS A 693 6.18 2.97 -22.69
C LYS A 693 6.58 2.50 -21.28
N VAL A 694 6.17 3.25 -20.26
CA VAL A 694 6.33 2.86 -18.85
C VAL A 694 5.11 2.02 -18.48
N THR A 695 5.34 0.85 -17.90
CA THR A 695 4.30 -0.08 -17.44
C THR A 695 4.16 0.00 -15.92
N PRO A 696 3.09 -0.57 -15.32
CA PRO A 696 2.90 -0.59 -13.87
C PRO A 696 4.14 -1.06 -13.08
N PHE A 697 4.86 -2.06 -13.57
CA PHE A 697 6.10 -2.57 -12.96
C PHE A 697 7.21 -1.52 -12.80
N ASN A 698 7.21 -0.48 -13.63
CA ASN A 698 8.23 0.57 -13.74
C ASN A 698 7.76 1.96 -13.26
N ASP A 699 6.56 2.07 -12.68
CA ASP A 699 5.98 3.29 -12.11
C ASP A 699 5.68 3.13 -10.60
N THR A 700 5.79 4.23 -9.86
CA THR A 700 5.61 4.27 -8.39
C THR A 700 4.18 4.06 -7.90
N LEU A 701 3.18 4.36 -8.73
CA LEU A 701 1.75 4.26 -8.44
C LEU A 701 1.05 3.30 -9.44
N TRP A 702 1.83 2.40 -10.03
CA TRP A 702 1.37 1.41 -11.03
C TRP A 702 0.68 2.02 -12.26
N ARG A 703 1.01 3.27 -12.61
CA ARG A 703 0.50 3.96 -13.80
C ARG A 703 1.14 3.42 -15.08
N THR A 704 0.48 3.63 -16.21
CA THR A 704 1.05 3.42 -17.54
C THR A 704 1.32 4.77 -18.20
N TRP A 705 2.52 4.97 -18.75
CA TRP A 705 2.86 6.16 -19.54
C TRP A 705 3.11 5.72 -20.99
N LEU A 706 2.45 6.34 -21.96
CA LEU A 706 2.58 6.06 -23.40
C LEU A 706 3.76 6.82 -24.02
N PRO A 707 4.38 6.34 -25.12
CA PRO A 707 5.31 7.16 -25.92
C PRO A 707 4.58 8.38 -26.52
N ASP A 708 5.33 9.43 -26.86
CA ASP A 708 4.76 10.67 -27.40
C ASP A 708 4.62 10.72 -28.92
N ASP A 709 5.20 9.76 -29.66
CA ASP A 709 5.27 9.80 -31.12
C ASP A 709 3.90 9.76 -31.82
N GLU A 710 2.89 9.16 -31.20
CA GLU A 710 1.51 9.10 -31.74
C GLU A 710 0.74 10.43 -31.55
N PHE A 711 1.27 11.36 -30.77
CA PHE A 711 0.64 12.64 -30.41
C PHE A 711 1.42 13.86 -30.94
N LEU A 712 2.61 13.66 -31.50
CA LEU A 712 3.49 14.73 -31.98
C LEU A 712 2.99 15.28 -33.32
N GLU A 713 2.44 16.49 -33.30
CA GLU A 713 1.95 17.19 -34.49
C GLU A 713 3.10 17.91 -35.22
N THR A 714 3.92 18.66 -34.48
CA THR A 714 5.05 19.43 -35.02
C THR A 714 6.33 19.09 -34.27
N GLY A 715 7.33 18.60 -35.00
CA GLY A 715 8.57 18.08 -34.41
C GLY A 715 9.77 18.00 -35.36
N ASP A 716 9.73 18.68 -36.51
CA ASP A 716 10.85 18.73 -37.44
C ASP A 716 12.11 19.30 -36.78
N GLY A 717 13.25 18.63 -36.98
CA GLY A 717 14.51 19.01 -36.36
C GLY A 717 14.60 18.76 -34.84
N SER A 718 13.60 18.10 -34.24
CA SER A 718 13.67 17.60 -32.85
C SER A 718 14.42 16.28 -32.74
N GLU A 719 15.01 16.01 -31.58
CA GLU A 719 15.66 14.74 -31.26
C GLU A 719 15.22 14.19 -29.90
N LYS A 720 15.35 12.87 -29.72
CA LYS A 720 15.13 12.19 -28.44
C LYS A 720 16.45 12.07 -27.68
N THR A 721 16.45 12.44 -26.41
CA THR A 721 17.62 12.33 -25.52
C THR A 721 17.33 11.40 -24.33
N TYR A 722 18.39 10.77 -23.82
CA TYR A 722 18.32 9.79 -22.73
C TYR A 722 19.48 9.98 -21.74
N PHE A 723 19.15 9.91 -20.45
CA PHE A 723 20.08 10.13 -19.35
C PHE A 723 20.34 8.85 -18.56
N THR A 724 21.59 8.38 -18.59
CA THR A 724 22.07 7.23 -17.80
C THR A 724 22.35 7.57 -16.34
N GLY A 725 22.37 8.87 -15.98
CA GLY A 725 22.65 9.34 -14.63
C GLY A 725 21.44 9.25 -13.68
N ARG A 726 21.67 9.59 -12.41
CA ARG A 726 20.65 9.54 -11.37
C ARG A 726 19.87 10.86 -11.28
N ILE A 727 18.54 10.79 -11.44
CA ILE A 727 17.61 11.91 -11.25
C ILE A 727 17.59 12.36 -9.78
N LYS A 728 17.69 13.68 -9.55
CA LYS A 728 18.01 14.35 -8.28
C LYS A 728 16.81 15.06 -7.64
N TYR A 729 15.69 14.36 -7.52
CA TYR A 729 14.46 14.78 -6.80
C TYR A 729 14.74 15.68 -5.57
N ARG A 730 14.16 16.89 -5.56
CA ARG A 730 14.30 17.93 -4.53
C ARG A 730 12.97 18.21 -3.81
N PRO A 731 12.97 18.60 -2.52
CA PRO A 731 11.78 19.17 -1.88
C PRO A 731 11.33 20.43 -2.63
N GLY A 732 10.02 20.57 -2.88
CA GLY A 732 9.46 21.71 -3.64
C GLY A 732 9.49 21.55 -5.16
N GLY A 733 10.25 20.59 -5.69
CA GLY A 733 10.13 20.11 -7.06
C GLY A 733 9.19 18.89 -7.17
N ALA A 734 9.31 18.13 -8.25
CA ALA A 734 8.55 16.89 -8.41
C ALA A 734 9.01 15.82 -7.40
N SER A 735 8.06 14.98 -6.94
CA SER A 735 8.35 13.72 -6.25
C SER A 735 8.42 12.54 -7.24
N ARG A 736 8.88 11.38 -6.77
CA ARG A 736 8.92 10.14 -7.60
C ARG A 736 7.52 9.64 -7.89
N GLU A 737 6.65 9.89 -6.94
CA GLU A 737 5.24 9.60 -6.93
C GLU A 737 4.48 10.48 -7.95
N VAL A 738 4.86 11.76 -8.09
CA VAL A 738 4.43 12.60 -9.23
C VAL A 738 4.94 12.04 -10.56
N GLY A 739 6.24 11.74 -10.70
CA GLY A 739 6.77 11.14 -11.94
C GLY A 739 7.98 10.22 -11.70
N PRO A 740 8.00 9.01 -12.27
CA PRO A 740 9.07 8.04 -12.06
C PRO A 740 10.36 8.45 -12.79
N ASP A 741 11.50 7.87 -12.39
CA ASP A 741 12.79 8.12 -13.02
C ASP A 741 12.77 7.86 -14.53
N ASN A 742 11.91 6.91 -14.98
CA ASN A 742 11.70 6.51 -16.38
C ASN A 742 10.95 7.54 -17.25
N VAL A 743 10.51 8.66 -16.68
CA VAL A 743 9.97 9.82 -17.41
C VAL A 743 11.02 10.94 -17.42
N TYR A 744 11.61 11.25 -16.27
CA TYR A 744 12.60 12.33 -16.15
C TYR A 744 14.01 11.97 -16.67
N ASN A 745 14.27 10.71 -17.05
CA ASN A 745 15.49 10.29 -17.74
C ASN A 745 15.39 10.31 -19.27
N THR A 746 14.21 10.65 -19.82
CA THR A 746 13.95 10.82 -21.24
C THR A 746 13.44 12.22 -21.52
N ALA A 747 13.69 12.72 -22.72
CA ALA A 747 13.07 13.94 -23.23
C ALA A 747 13.09 14.00 -24.76
N ARG A 748 12.24 14.87 -25.32
CA ARG A 748 12.42 15.40 -26.67
C ARG A 748 12.94 16.84 -26.57
N VAL A 749 13.90 17.20 -27.42
CA VAL A 749 14.55 18.52 -27.46
C VAL A 749 14.64 19.06 -28.88
N VAL A 750 14.68 20.40 -29.01
CA VAL A 750 15.10 21.10 -30.24
C VAL A 750 16.48 21.68 -30.03
N LYS A 751 17.36 21.57 -31.04
CA LYS A 751 18.64 22.27 -31.09
C LYS A 751 18.53 23.53 -31.94
N ARG A 752 19.21 24.60 -31.53
CA ARG A 752 19.22 25.89 -32.25
C ARG A 752 19.72 25.76 -33.71
N SER A 753 20.58 24.77 -33.98
CA SER A 753 21.02 24.38 -35.32
C SER A 753 19.90 23.95 -36.28
N SER A 754 18.75 23.50 -35.76
CA SER A 754 17.57 23.09 -36.53
C SER A 754 16.69 24.26 -36.96
N GLY A 755 17.01 25.49 -36.52
CA GLY A 755 16.15 26.66 -36.66
C GLY A 755 15.21 26.86 -35.46
N LEU A 756 14.52 28.01 -35.43
CA LEU A 756 13.63 28.42 -34.33
C LEU A 756 12.27 27.69 -34.39
N VAL A 757 12.31 26.36 -34.30
CA VAL A 757 11.13 25.49 -34.43
C VAL A 757 10.44 25.29 -33.07
N LYS A 758 9.09 25.35 -33.08
CA LYS A 758 8.21 25.03 -31.96
C LYS A 758 7.84 23.54 -32.03
N MET A 759 7.98 22.80 -30.93
CA MET A 759 7.42 21.44 -30.80
C MET A 759 5.99 21.54 -30.27
N SER A 760 5.05 20.83 -30.90
CA SER A 760 3.66 20.74 -30.43
C SER A 760 3.16 19.30 -30.47
N TRP A 761 2.40 18.92 -29.44
CA TRP A 761 1.67 17.67 -29.34
C TRP A 761 0.18 18.00 -29.22
N ASP A 762 -0.67 17.25 -29.92
CA ASP A 762 -2.10 17.48 -29.97
C ASP A 762 -2.89 16.30 -29.43
N PHE A 763 -3.91 16.58 -28.61
CA PHE A 763 -4.63 15.60 -27.81
C PHE A 763 -6.15 15.79 -27.95
N PRO A 764 -6.87 14.90 -28.65
CA PRO A 764 -8.33 14.97 -28.78
C PRO A 764 -9.04 14.87 -27.42
N VAL A 765 -9.99 15.77 -27.15
CA VAL A 765 -10.74 15.83 -25.88
C VAL A 765 -12.23 16.10 -26.10
N SER A 766 -13.03 16.00 -25.03
CA SER A 766 -14.47 16.33 -25.03
C SER A 766 -14.70 17.81 -24.73
N THR A 767 -15.56 18.48 -25.50
CA THR A 767 -15.99 19.86 -25.22
C THR A 767 -16.81 19.99 -23.93
N GLY A 768 -16.81 21.19 -23.35
CA GLY A 768 -17.63 21.54 -22.19
C GLY A 768 -17.07 21.10 -20.84
N TYR A 769 -15.74 20.98 -20.75
CA TYR A 769 -15.00 20.61 -19.54
C TYR A 769 -13.72 21.44 -19.42
N GLU A 770 -13.36 21.77 -18.18
CA GLU A 770 -12.00 22.19 -17.85
C GLU A 770 -11.04 20.98 -17.85
N TYR A 771 -9.78 21.21 -18.21
CA TYR A 771 -8.73 20.20 -18.22
C TYR A 771 -7.49 20.69 -17.47
N LEU A 772 -7.00 19.87 -16.56
CA LEU A 772 -5.68 19.99 -15.96
C LEU A 772 -4.65 19.41 -16.93
N ILE A 773 -3.68 20.23 -17.32
CA ILE A 773 -2.53 19.84 -18.14
C ILE A 773 -1.29 19.98 -17.26
N ARG A 774 -0.65 18.86 -16.95
CA ARG A 774 0.64 18.83 -16.26
C ARG A 774 1.76 18.62 -17.25
N MET A 775 2.75 19.51 -17.25
CA MET A 775 3.97 19.35 -18.04
C MET A 775 5.14 19.00 -17.14
N HIS A 776 5.92 17.99 -17.51
CA HIS A 776 7.03 17.45 -16.74
C HIS A 776 8.38 17.85 -17.36
N PHE A 777 9.26 18.40 -16.52
CA PHE A 777 10.55 18.95 -16.93
C PHE A 777 11.69 18.43 -16.06
N CYS A 778 12.83 18.12 -16.66
CA CYS A 778 14.07 17.74 -16.00
C CYS A 778 15.21 17.99 -17.00
N ASP A 779 16.06 18.98 -16.73
CA ASP A 779 17.15 19.29 -17.65
C ASP A 779 18.23 18.20 -17.58
N ILE A 780 18.23 17.37 -18.61
CA ILE A 780 19.16 16.27 -18.86
C ILE A 780 20.01 16.49 -20.11
N ALA A 781 19.92 17.67 -20.74
CA ALA A 781 20.49 17.96 -22.05
C ALA A 781 21.50 19.13 -22.02
N SER A 782 21.31 20.11 -21.14
CA SER A 782 22.27 21.21 -20.95
C SER A 782 23.56 20.73 -20.30
N LYS A 783 24.69 21.29 -20.73
CA LYS A 783 26.03 21.03 -20.15
C LYS A 783 26.29 21.81 -18.86
N SER A 784 25.50 22.85 -18.61
CA SER A 784 25.64 23.81 -17.51
C SER A 784 24.26 24.36 -17.15
N LEU A 785 24.16 25.00 -15.98
CA LEU A 785 22.95 25.71 -15.56
C LEU A 785 22.76 26.99 -16.40
N ASN A 786 21.53 27.50 -16.43
CA ASN A 786 21.16 28.81 -16.97
C ASN A 786 21.50 29.01 -18.47
N THR A 787 21.55 27.93 -19.26
CA THR A 787 21.72 28.00 -20.73
C THR A 787 20.44 27.81 -21.53
N LEU A 788 19.42 27.19 -20.91
CA LEU A 788 18.17 26.78 -21.53
C LEU A 788 17.00 27.63 -20.98
N TYR A 789 16.52 28.53 -21.82
CA TYR A 789 15.28 29.29 -21.64
C TYR A 789 14.33 28.94 -22.77
N PHE A 790 13.04 28.72 -22.47
CA PHE A 790 12.05 28.42 -23.50
C PHE A 790 10.64 28.88 -23.11
N ASN A 791 9.77 29.05 -24.11
CA ASN A 791 8.39 29.47 -23.94
C ASN A 791 7.46 28.26 -23.98
N ILE A 792 6.50 28.22 -23.06
CA ILE A 792 5.47 27.17 -22.98
C ILE A 792 4.16 27.75 -23.52
N TYR A 793 3.49 27.00 -24.40
CA TYR A 793 2.20 27.39 -24.98
C TYR A 793 1.16 26.28 -24.80
N ILE A 794 -0.09 26.69 -24.57
CA ILE A 794 -1.25 25.79 -24.47
C ILE A 794 -2.37 26.36 -25.35
N ASN A 795 -2.89 25.55 -26.28
CA ASN A 795 -3.86 25.95 -27.31
C ASN A 795 -3.41 27.22 -28.06
N GLY A 796 -2.11 27.29 -28.40
CA GLY A 796 -1.47 28.45 -29.03
C GLY A 796 -1.13 29.61 -28.09
N ASN A 797 -1.85 29.78 -26.98
CA ASN A 797 -1.67 30.89 -26.02
C ASN A 797 -0.38 30.74 -25.21
N LEU A 798 0.30 31.85 -24.91
CA LEU A 798 1.54 31.86 -24.12
C LEU A 798 1.23 31.61 -22.64
N ALA A 799 1.56 30.41 -22.17
CA ALA A 799 1.25 29.92 -20.82
C ALA A 799 2.39 30.17 -19.82
N TYR A 800 3.64 30.17 -20.27
CA TYR A 800 4.80 30.59 -19.49
C TYR A 800 5.87 31.20 -20.40
N GLN A 801 6.33 32.41 -20.07
CA GLN A 801 7.38 33.09 -20.83
C GLN A 801 8.76 32.85 -20.21
N ASP A 802 9.77 32.57 -21.05
CA ASP A 802 11.18 32.43 -20.67
C ASP A 802 11.43 31.49 -19.47
N PHE A 803 10.79 30.32 -19.47
CA PHE A 803 10.90 29.33 -18.41
C PHE A 803 12.33 28.79 -18.27
N ASP A 804 12.81 28.73 -17.02
CA ASP A 804 14.16 28.28 -16.64
C ASP A 804 14.07 27.12 -15.65
N ILE A 805 14.40 25.91 -16.13
CA ILE A 805 14.43 24.71 -15.29
C ILE A 805 15.53 24.81 -14.22
N SER A 806 16.63 25.51 -14.48
CA SER A 806 17.74 25.66 -13.52
C SER A 806 17.27 26.42 -12.29
N TYR A 807 16.57 27.54 -12.47
CA TYR A 807 15.97 28.31 -11.39
C TYR A 807 14.90 27.50 -10.63
N SER A 808 13.93 26.92 -11.34
CA SER A 808 12.82 26.19 -10.74
C SER A 808 13.23 24.90 -10.01
N ALA A 809 14.34 24.28 -10.40
CA ALA A 809 14.77 22.98 -9.87
C ALA A 809 15.93 23.06 -8.84
N ASP A 810 16.07 24.19 -8.13
CA ASP A 810 17.06 24.46 -7.07
C ASP A 810 18.52 24.50 -7.59
N ASN A 811 18.73 25.11 -8.76
CA ASN A 811 20.04 25.27 -9.43
C ASN A 811 20.79 23.93 -9.62
N VAL A 812 20.07 22.87 -9.99
CA VAL A 812 20.60 21.50 -10.09
C VAL A 812 20.18 20.83 -11.40
N LEU A 813 21.14 20.55 -12.29
CA LEU A 813 20.90 19.71 -13.48
C LEU A 813 20.47 18.29 -13.11
N ALA A 814 19.61 17.68 -13.93
CA ALA A 814 18.89 16.43 -13.69
C ALA A 814 18.03 16.43 -12.41
N SER A 815 17.50 17.61 -12.02
CA SER A 815 16.49 17.78 -10.96
C SER A 815 15.11 17.95 -11.60
N PRO A 816 14.08 17.18 -11.19
CA PRO A 816 12.77 17.17 -11.85
C PRO A 816 11.80 18.20 -11.27
N TYR A 817 11.03 18.82 -12.15
CA TYR A 817 10.00 19.82 -11.88
C TYR A 817 8.74 19.54 -12.71
N TYR A 818 7.61 20.13 -12.32
CA TYR A 818 6.37 20.08 -13.09
C TYR A 818 5.63 21.42 -12.99
N ILE A 819 4.79 21.72 -13.99
CA ILE A 819 3.87 22.86 -13.97
C ILE A 819 2.47 22.37 -14.30
N ASP A 820 1.49 22.81 -13.50
CA ASP A 820 0.07 22.51 -13.67
C ASP A 820 -0.63 23.73 -14.30
N PHE A 821 -1.25 23.52 -15.46
CA PHE A 821 -2.07 24.49 -16.18
C PHE A 821 -3.54 24.04 -16.21
N VAL A 822 -4.48 24.98 -16.24
CA VAL A 822 -5.92 24.69 -16.42
C VAL A 822 -6.44 25.45 -17.63
N VAL A 823 -7.18 24.76 -18.51
CA VAL A 823 -7.86 25.34 -19.68
C VAL A 823 -9.30 24.87 -19.79
N ASP A 824 -10.18 25.70 -20.36
CA ASP A 824 -11.55 25.33 -20.71
C ASP A 824 -11.65 24.97 -22.20
N ALA A 825 -12.22 23.80 -22.51
CA ALA A 825 -12.45 23.31 -23.86
C ALA A 825 -13.87 23.65 -24.35
N THR A 826 -14.14 24.94 -24.55
CA THR A 826 -15.44 25.40 -25.09
C THR A 826 -15.51 25.25 -26.62
N ALA A 827 -16.73 25.24 -27.17
CA ALA A 827 -16.94 25.21 -28.61
C ALA A 827 -16.50 26.52 -29.30
N ASP A 828 -16.48 27.64 -28.56
CA ASP A 828 -16.12 28.96 -29.09
C ASP A 828 -14.60 29.17 -29.19
N THR A 829 -13.79 28.38 -28.47
CA THR A 829 -12.32 28.54 -28.45
C THR A 829 -11.57 27.76 -29.53
N ASN A 830 -12.06 26.60 -29.99
CA ASN A 830 -11.36 25.73 -30.96
C ASN A 830 -12.24 25.36 -32.18
N PRO A 831 -12.18 26.11 -33.30
CA PRO A 831 -13.02 25.87 -34.49
C PRO A 831 -12.71 24.60 -35.29
N SER A 832 -11.51 24.03 -35.14
CA SER A 832 -10.99 22.89 -35.93
C SER A 832 -11.30 21.51 -35.34
N GLY A 833 -12.06 21.46 -34.25
CA GLY A 833 -12.26 20.27 -33.41
C GLY A 833 -11.68 20.47 -32.02
N SER A 834 -12.23 19.75 -31.03
CA SER A 834 -11.85 19.91 -29.63
C SER A 834 -10.62 19.10 -29.26
N SER A 835 -9.44 19.54 -29.71
CA SER A 835 -8.16 19.07 -29.17
C SER A 835 -7.61 20.04 -28.11
N ILE A 836 -6.62 19.55 -27.36
CA ILE A 836 -5.71 20.36 -26.54
C ILE A 836 -4.33 20.26 -27.17
N THR A 837 -3.76 21.39 -27.55
CA THR A 837 -2.42 21.46 -28.16
C THR A 837 -1.42 21.96 -27.12
N VAL A 838 -0.52 21.09 -26.69
CA VAL A 838 0.56 21.41 -25.74
C VAL A 838 1.83 21.71 -26.53
N SER A 839 2.59 22.75 -26.16
CA SER A 839 3.79 23.10 -26.94
C SER A 839 4.92 23.73 -26.14
N VAL A 840 6.14 23.58 -26.66
CA VAL A 840 7.34 24.31 -26.21
C VAL A 840 8.10 24.89 -27.41
N GLY A 841 8.68 26.08 -27.26
CA GLY A 841 9.44 26.73 -28.33
C GLY A 841 10.52 27.70 -27.81
N PRO A 842 11.45 28.14 -28.67
CA PRO A 842 12.63 28.91 -28.27
C PRO A 842 12.32 30.22 -27.53
N SER A 843 13.30 30.67 -26.73
CA SER A 843 13.36 32.02 -26.17
C SER A 843 14.47 32.84 -26.84
N ASN A 844 14.37 34.16 -26.73
CA ASN A 844 15.43 35.11 -27.07
C ASN A 844 16.51 35.22 -25.96
N LYS A 845 16.31 34.59 -24.79
CA LYS A 845 17.28 34.53 -23.68
C LYS A 845 18.19 33.30 -23.70
N THR A 846 17.88 32.29 -24.53
CA THR A 846 18.68 31.06 -24.69
C THR A 846 20.10 31.39 -25.16
N SER A 847 21.11 30.60 -24.75
CA SER A 847 22.51 30.86 -25.15
C SER A 847 22.67 30.90 -26.68
N VAL A 848 23.59 31.76 -27.15
CA VAL A 848 23.86 32.00 -28.58
C VAL A 848 24.68 30.85 -29.21
N ASP A 849 25.12 29.87 -28.42
CA ASP A 849 25.81 28.68 -28.90
C ASP A 849 24.96 27.90 -29.92
N GLY A 850 25.46 27.69 -31.14
CA GLY A 850 24.72 26.99 -32.21
C GLY A 850 24.36 25.52 -31.90
N ASN A 851 25.03 24.91 -30.92
CA ASN A 851 24.73 23.57 -30.40
C ASN A 851 23.89 23.60 -29.10
N GLY A 852 23.32 24.76 -28.75
CA GLY A 852 22.41 24.93 -27.62
C GLY A 852 21.07 24.22 -27.82
N ILE A 853 20.43 23.89 -26.70
CA ILE A 853 19.05 23.40 -26.66
C ILE A 853 18.12 24.61 -26.60
N ASP A 854 17.13 24.65 -27.49
CA ASP A 854 16.16 25.74 -27.60
C ASP A 854 14.84 25.45 -26.86
N ALA A 855 14.49 24.17 -26.66
CA ALA A 855 13.34 23.73 -25.87
C ALA A 855 13.48 22.26 -25.43
N ILE A 856 12.79 21.87 -24.34
CA ILE A 856 12.74 20.49 -23.81
C ILE A 856 11.36 20.14 -23.25
N LEU A 857 10.96 18.87 -23.37
CA LEU A 857 9.85 18.29 -22.60
C LEU A 857 10.16 16.82 -22.26
N ASN A 858 9.88 16.40 -21.01
CA ASN A 858 10.12 15.03 -20.52
C ASN A 858 8.83 14.20 -20.42
N GLY A 859 7.68 14.83 -20.20
CA GLY A 859 6.40 14.15 -20.11
C GLY A 859 5.21 15.10 -20.01
N ALA A 860 4.01 14.56 -20.19
CA ALA A 860 2.75 15.29 -20.00
C ALA A 860 1.65 14.40 -19.40
N GLU A 861 0.81 14.94 -18.52
CA GLU A 861 -0.48 14.34 -18.12
C GLU A 861 -1.60 15.30 -18.51
N ILE A 862 -2.73 14.78 -19.03
CA ILE A 862 -3.95 15.56 -19.29
C ILE A 862 -5.10 14.87 -18.57
N MET A 863 -5.80 15.64 -17.73
CA MET A 863 -6.87 15.15 -16.86
C MET A 863 -8.11 16.02 -17.01
N LYS A 864 -9.24 15.43 -17.40
CA LYS A 864 -10.55 16.10 -17.47
C LYS A 864 -11.01 16.39 -16.05
N MET A 865 -11.42 17.61 -15.75
CA MET A 865 -11.93 18.03 -14.43
C MET A 865 -13.47 17.92 -14.38
N ASN A 866 -14.05 17.75 -13.20
CA ASN A 866 -15.51 17.69 -13.08
C ASN A 866 -16.20 19.01 -13.45
N ASN A 867 -17.34 18.92 -14.13
CA ASN A 867 -18.21 20.08 -14.35
C ASN A 867 -18.95 20.51 -13.07
N SER A 868 -19.71 21.60 -13.15
CA SER A 868 -20.48 22.18 -12.03
C SER A 868 -21.55 21.27 -11.41
N MET A 869 -21.92 20.16 -12.05
CA MET A 869 -22.81 19.13 -11.51
C MET A 869 -22.06 18.02 -10.75
N GLY A 870 -20.73 18.15 -10.60
CA GLY A 870 -19.85 17.15 -10.00
C GLY A 870 -19.55 15.95 -10.92
N SER A 871 -19.77 16.08 -12.23
CA SER A 871 -19.68 14.98 -13.20
C SER A 871 -18.47 15.10 -14.13
N LEU A 872 -17.89 13.96 -14.50
CA LEU A 872 -16.88 13.80 -15.55
C LEU A 872 -17.48 13.31 -16.89
N ASP A 873 -18.78 12.98 -16.90
CA ASP A 873 -19.50 12.43 -18.06
C ASP A 873 -20.96 12.93 -18.11
N GLY A 874 -21.21 13.92 -18.97
CA GLY A 874 -22.45 14.67 -19.09
C GLY A 874 -22.79 15.61 -17.93
N TYR A 875 -23.75 16.50 -18.14
CA TYR A 875 -24.30 17.38 -17.10
C TYR A 875 -25.42 16.68 -16.29
N VAL A 876 -25.01 15.78 -15.39
CA VAL A 876 -25.92 15.03 -14.49
C VAL A 876 -25.23 14.84 -13.13
N SER A 877 -25.90 15.14 -12.01
CA SER A 877 -25.34 14.88 -10.68
C SER A 877 -25.55 13.42 -10.25
N ALA A 878 -24.72 12.92 -9.33
CA ALA A 878 -24.89 11.57 -8.79
C ALA A 878 -26.25 11.39 -8.10
N ASP A 879 -26.74 12.43 -7.41
CA ASP A 879 -28.08 12.41 -6.80
C ASP A 879 -29.18 12.18 -7.83
N MET A 880 -29.10 12.78 -9.04
CA MET A 880 -30.10 12.55 -10.10
C MET A 880 -30.09 11.10 -10.63
N ILE A 881 -28.91 10.45 -10.68
CA ILE A 881 -28.79 9.03 -11.07
C ILE A 881 -29.30 8.10 -9.95
N LEU A 882 -29.06 8.47 -8.69
CA LEU A 882 -29.47 7.69 -7.53
C LEU A 882 -30.95 7.93 -7.15
N SER A 883 -31.54 9.06 -7.54
CA SER A 883 -32.95 9.42 -7.32
C SER A 883 -33.89 8.78 -8.36
N SER A 884 -33.73 7.49 -8.63
CA SER A 884 -34.76 6.72 -9.32
C SER A 884 -36.02 6.71 -8.43
N CYS A 885 -37.08 7.40 -8.88
CA CYS A 885 -38.19 7.85 -8.04
C CYS A 885 -38.77 6.71 -7.18
N PRO A 886 -38.56 6.72 -5.85
CA PRO A 886 -39.05 5.66 -5.01
C PRO A 886 -40.57 5.82 -4.85
N ASN A 887 -41.36 5.14 -5.70
CA ASN A 887 -42.31 4.11 -5.26
C ASN A 887 -43.38 3.74 -6.31
N ARG A 888 -43.29 2.52 -6.89
CA ARG A 888 -44.51 1.76 -7.24
C ARG A 888 -45.24 1.26 -5.97
N ARG A 889 -44.54 1.04 -4.85
CA ARG A 889 -45.11 0.48 -3.62
C ARG A 889 -45.91 1.50 -2.81
N ASN A 890 -45.37 2.67 -2.47
CA ASN A 890 -46.18 3.76 -1.88
C ASN A 890 -47.27 4.28 -2.83
N LEU A 891 -47.10 4.25 -4.16
CA LEU A 891 -48.21 4.54 -5.09
C LEU A 891 -49.32 3.48 -4.96
N SER A 892 -48.96 2.20 -4.90
CA SER A 892 -49.91 1.10 -4.61
C SER A 892 -50.57 1.24 -3.24
N ILE A 893 -49.84 1.69 -2.21
CA ILE A 893 -50.40 1.99 -0.88
C ILE A 893 -51.33 3.21 -0.93
N PHE A 894 -51.01 4.27 -1.67
CA PHE A 894 -51.90 5.42 -1.87
C PHE A 894 -53.16 5.02 -2.62
N ILE A 895 -53.05 4.20 -3.67
CA ILE A 895 -54.18 3.65 -4.42
C ILE A 895 -55.02 2.73 -3.54
N ALA A 896 -54.40 1.88 -2.70
CA ALA A 896 -55.10 1.02 -1.75
C ALA A 896 -55.79 1.81 -0.63
N MET A 897 -55.15 2.87 -0.11
CA MET A 897 -55.74 3.79 0.86
C MET A 897 -56.93 4.56 0.26
N MET A 898 -56.78 5.07 -0.97
CA MET A 898 -57.86 5.73 -1.71
C MET A 898 -59.01 4.75 -2.01
N ALA A 899 -58.70 3.52 -2.43
CA ALA A 899 -59.70 2.48 -2.65
C ALA A 899 -60.42 2.11 -1.34
N PHE A 900 -59.70 1.95 -0.24
CA PHE A 900 -60.27 1.65 1.07
C PHE A 900 -61.13 2.81 1.59
N MET A 901 -60.72 4.06 1.39
CA MET A 901 -61.53 5.25 1.70
C MET A 901 -62.78 5.34 0.82
N CYS A 902 -62.68 5.05 -0.49
CA CYS A 902 -63.84 4.98 -1.38
C CYS A 902 -64.80 3.83 -1.01
N ILE A 903 -64.29 2.67 -0.61
CA ILE A 903 -65.06 1.55 -0.07
C ILE A 903 -65.73 1.95 1.24
N PHE A 904 -65.02 2.58 2.17
CA PHE A 904 -65.58 3.03 3.45
C PHE A 904 -66.64 4.12 3.27
N MET A 905 -66.42 5.10 2.39
CA MET A 905 -67.38 6.14 2.03
C MET A 905 -68.61 5.57 1.31
N SER A 906 -68.45 4.58 0.43
CA SER A 906 -69.59 3.91 -0.22
C SER A 906 -70.35 3.01 0.75
N PHE A 907 -69.69 2.31 1.67
CA PHE A 907 -70.36 1.64 2.81
C PHE A 907 -71.09 2.63 3.72
N TYR A 908 -70.51 3.81 3.99
CA TYR A 908 -71.16 4.88 4.76
C TYR A 908 -72.41 5.42 4.05
N VAL A 909 -72.32 5.69 2.74
CA VAL A 909 -73.46 6.11 1.91
C VAL A 909 -74.52 4.99 1.79
N VAL A 910 -74.12 3.72 1.68
CA VAL A 910 -75.05 2.58 1.67
C VAL A 910 -75.68 2.36 3.04
N ALA A 911 -74.96 2.60 4.14
CA ALA A 911 -75.51 2.57 5.50
C ALA A 911 -76.51 3.72 5.73
N GLN A 912 -76.20 4.94 5.30
CA GLN A 912 -77.15 6.05 5.32
C GLN A 912 -78.37 5.78 4.43
N ARG A 913 -78.18 5.22 3.22
CA ARG A 913 -79.30 4.82 2.34
C ARG A 913 -80.15 3.71 2.96
N LYS A 914 -79.56 2.69 3.58
CA LYS A 914 -80.30 1.67 4.34
C LYS A 914 -81.02 2.23 5.57
N LYS A 915 -80.48 3.28 6.20
CA LYS A 915 -81.17 4.01 7.27
C LYS A 915 -82.36 4.83 6.72
N LYS A 916 -82.22 5.42 5.52
CA LYS A 916 -83.27 6.23 4.85
C LYS A 916 -84.31 5.42 4.06
N VAL A 917 -84.08 4.13 3.81
CA VAL A 917 -85.02 3.21 3.13
C VAL A 917 -85.83 2.36 4.11
N ARG A 918 -85.66 2.53 5.43
CA ARG A 918 -86.43 1.83 6.47
C ARG A 918 -87.59 2.66 7.06
N GLU A 919 -87.80 3.90 6.60
CA GLU A 919 -88.78 4.83 7.18
C GLU A 919 -89.92 5.27 6.22
N ASP A 920 -90.10 4.59 5.08
CA ASP A 920 -91.16 4.96 4.11
C ASP A 920 -91.95 3.75 3.57
N TYR A 921 -92.77 3.16 4.46
CA TYR A 921 -94.03 2.47 4.13
C TYR A 921 -94.82 2.21 5.42
N GLY A 922 -95.47 3.26 5.96
CA GLY A 922 -96.38 3.18 7.10
C GLY A 922 -97.81 3.50 6.69
N TRP A 923 -98.67 2.49 6.53
CA TRP A 923 -100.11 2.71 6.33
C TRP A 923 -100.79 3.12 7.64
N THR A 924 -101.74 4.04 7.56
CA THR A 924 -102.31 4.77 8.70
C THR A 924 -103.36 3.99 9.49
N LYS A 925 -103.43 4.24 10.80
CA LYS A 925 -104.67 4.14 11.57
C LYS A 925 -104.66 5.03 12.82
N LEU A 926 -105.63 5.95 12.90
CA LEU A 926 -106.12 6.55 14.16
C LEU A 926 -107.12 5.56 14.82
N SER A 927 -107.47 5.61 16.11
CA SER A 927 -107.13 6.42 17.30
C SER A 927 -107.29 5.48 18.55
N MET A 928 -107.06 5.81 19.83
CA MET A 928 -107.52 6.93 20.68
C MET A 928 -106.71 7.04 22.01
N ASP A 929 -106.49 8.29 22.44
CA ASP A 929 -106.59 8.92 23.80
C ASP A 929 -106.20 8.27 25.15
N VAL A 930 -106.01 9.19 26.13
CA VAL A 930 -105.88 9.05 27.61
C VAL A 930 -104.45 8.67 28.10
N ARG A 931 -103.65 9.60 28.67
CA ARG A 931 -103.53 10.08 30.10
C ARG A 931 -102.95 9.00 31.06
N GLU A 932 -102.13 9.28 32.08
CA GLU A 932 -101.86 10.53 32.85
C GLU A 932 -100.48 10.51 33.57
N ASP A 933 -99.94 11.69 33.94
CA ASP A 933 -98.93 12.06 34.97
C ASP A 933 -97.68 11.22 35.41
N ASN A 934 -96.47 11.83 35.23
CA ASN A 934 -95.49 12.30 36.26
C ASN A 934 -94.88 11.38 37.38
N PRO A 935 -93.77 11.76 38.09
CA PRO A 935 -92.60 12.60 37.73
C PRO A 935 -91.20 12.18 38.36
N LYS A 936 -90.16 13.01 38.08
CA LYS A 936 -88.96 13.38 38.92
C LYS A 936 -87.70 12.48 39.05
N SER A 937 -86.54 13.18 38.95
CA SER A 937 -85.22 12.95 39.60
C SER A 937 -84.33 11.78 39.08
N GLY A 938 -83.00 11.88 39.01
CA GLY A 938 -82.13 13.07 39.17
C GLY A 938 -80.63 12.76 39.43
N ASN A 939 -79.78 13.73 39.09
CA ASN A 939 -78.34 13.89 39.42
C ASN A 939 -77.25 13.02 38.74
N GLN A 940 -76.05 13.63 38.73
CA GLN A 940 -74.78 13.16 38.15
C GLN A 940 -73.88 12.53 39.24
N PHE A 941 -72.78 11.87 38.85
CA PHE A 941 -71.46 12.05 39.46
C PHE A 941 -70.33 11.67 38.47
N ALA A 942 -69.05 11.83 38.86
CA ALA A 942 -67.90 11.87 37.96
C ALA A 942 -66.63 11.19 38.54
N ALA A 943 -65.48 11.37 37.86
CA ALA A 943 -64.08 11.29 38.34
C ALA A 943 -63.20 10.07 37.93
N ILE A 944 -62.26 10.35 36.99
CA ILE A 944 -60.79 10.38 37.18
C ILE A 944 -60.01 9.09 37.59
N LYS A 945 -59.05 8.71 36.71
CA LYS A 945 -57.76 8.00 36.96
C LYS A 945 -57.78 6.49 37.32
N PRO A 946 -56.61 5.78 37.30
CA PRO A 946 -55.24 6.18 36.94
C PRO A 946 -54.99 6.58 35.48
#